data_AF-A0A938MIJ3-F1
#
_entry.id   AF-A0A938MIJ3-F1
#
_cell.length_a   1.000
_cell.length_b   1.000
_cell.length_c   1.000
_cell.angle_alpha   90.00
_cell.angle_beta   90.00
_cell.angle_gamma   90.00
#
_symmetry.space_group_name_H-M   'P 1'
#
loop_
_entity.id
_entity.type
_entity.pdbx_description
1 polymer ?
#
loop_
_entity_poly.entity_id
_entity_poly.type
_entity_poly.pdbx_seq_one_letter_code
_entity_poly.pdbx_strand_id
1 'polypeptide(L)'
;ALAFSPDGQWLATGDSRNMVGLWDLKTGRQLQAFTEHRAHVKYLSFSCDGQLLASASDDGTVGLWRRAAAPKPEPPTPKPEPPAPKAGEVRTLDLGGGVTMEVVGIPPGEFLMGSTKEEQAWAARNGCPETLVKGEGEAPRKTRIKDGFWLGRTEVTVGQWKQFVAATGYKTDAEEKGFADYAYDRQRKVMAFNVTGGSWINPGFDQQDKHPVGCVSWNDAMAFCQWLTEREQKAGRLSAGQAIRLPTEAEWEYACRAGTTGKWWWGDVEKEGEGRLNWKGTEDGFEGTSPVDHYGERGRNGFGLPDMLGNVWEWCLDEYGPAAAPEAASKAGPSRVIRGGMLDNFPSIVRCATRSPYDPTHSHSGIGFRVAVAVGVSDAFVKEVAALPAQEQVKRVVAKLKELNPGFDPATVKRNFENRVATFLQFSAVGVTDISPIRALSGLGTLNCSGSESQRSPLADLTPLAGLPLTRLNCTHVQVSDLGALKGMRLVGLNCAHSQVRDLSPLEGMPLEGLNCAATSVSDLSPLRGMPLRSLMCYQTAVSDLEPLRGMPLTQLSIFGTKVADLSPLKDLPLTKLHLDFKPQRDTEVVRSIKTLEDINGWPTEEFWSQVSKGVVPKLRLPARVPSSAAPPVDDAFVREVAALPPAPKPGAKSYDDVYVATAAMAGRIPHPLSRKTYKVKHGAQTVEVPEGMVFVPGGKFLMGDNTEPAARPAHEVDVKPFFIDKYEVTNAQYMEFVKATGHRMPSYVKRNAGNIPEGRENHPVTCVAWADAAAYATWCGKRLPTE
;
A
#
# COMPACT_ATOMS: atom_id res chain seq x y z
N ALA A 1 10.79 39.28 -30.02
CA ALA A 1 10.42 37.95 -29.47
C ALA A 1 9.73 38.10 -28.12
N LEU A 2 8.88 37.16 -27.72
CA LEU A 2 8.36 37.04 -26.36
C LEU A 2 8.41 35.58 -25.90
N ALA A 3 8.68 35.35 -24.62
CA ALA A 3 8.63 34.02 -24.01
C ALA A 3 8.15 34.12 -22.56
N PHE A 4 7.21 33.27 -22.17
CA PHE A 4 6.77 33.15 -20.79
C PHE A 4 7.63 32.14 -20.04
N SER A 5 7.91 32.39 -18.76
CA SER A 5 8.55 31.39 -17.91
C SER A 5 7.58 30.22 -17.64
N PRO A 6 8.07 28.97 -17.46
CA PRO A 6 7.21 27.81 -17.24
C PRO A 6 6.36 27.88 -15.95
N ASP A 7 6.82 28.66 -14.97
CA ASP A 7 6.09 28.94 -13.73
C ASP A 7 4.99 30.00 -13.91
N GLY A 8 4.94 30.69 -15.05
CA GLY A 8 3.98 31.75 -15.38
C GLY A 8 4.20 33.06 -14.62
N GLN A 9 5.31 33.19 -13.89
CA GLN A 9 5.58 34.37 -13.07
C GLN A 9 6.20 35.51 -13.88
N TRP A 10 7.00 35.19 -14.90
CA TRP A 10 7.78 36.16 -15.65
C TRP A 10 7.53 36.11 -17.15
N LEU A 11 7.82 37.23 -17.79
CA LEU A 11 7.81 37.40 -19.23
C LEU A 11 9.18 37.89 -19.68
N ALA A 12 9.76 37.25 -20.67
CA ALA A 12 10.93 37.75 -21.39
C ALA A 12 10.50 38.40 -22.70
N THR A 13 11.07 39.56 -23.02
CA THR A 13 10.83 40.31 -24.24
C THR A 13 12.15 40.61 -24.93
N GLY A 14 12.24 40.39 -26.23
CA GLY A 14 13.42 40.70 -27.04
C GLY A 14 13.05 41.72 -28.09
N ASP A 15 13.78 42.84 -28.16
CA ASP A 15 13.42 43.97 -29.01
C ASP A 15 14.39 44.19 -30.19
N SER A 16 14.03 45.15 -31.05
CA SER A 16 14.82 45.54 -32.22
C SER A 16 15.97 46.51 -31.87
N ARG A 17 16.14 46.89 -30.61
CA ARG A 17 17.24 47.73 -30.11
C ARG A 17 18.25 46.92 -29.29
N ASN A 18 18.29 45.61 -29.53
CA ASN A 18 19.24 44.64 -29.00
C ASN A 18 19.05 44.33 -27.50
N MET A 19 17.88 44.64 -26.94
CA MET A 19 17.61 44.46 -25.53
C MET A 19 16.77 43.20 -25.27
N VAL A 20 17.11 42.49 -24.20
CA VAL A 20 16.25 41.47 -23.58
C VAL A 20 15.73 42.03 -22.26
N GLY A 21 14.42 42.27 -22.18
CA GLY A 21 13.74 42.66 -20.95
C GLY A 21 13.16 41.43 -20.23
N LEU A 22 13.28 41.38 -18.92
CA LEU A 22 12.61 40.40 -18.06
C LEU A 22 11.62 41.14 -17.16
N TRP A 23 10.39 40.65 -17.10
CA TRP A 23 9.25 41.32 -16.48
C TRP A 23 8.58 40.40 -15.48
N ASP A 24 8.17 40.95 -14.35
CA ASP A 24 7.30 40.28 -13.39
C ASP A 24 5.83 40.49 -13.81
N LEU A 25 5.11 39.41 -14.10
CA LEU A 25 3.74 39.49 -14.61
C LEU A 25 2.72 39.88 -13.53
N LYS A 26 3.03 39.65 -12.25
CA LYS A 26 2.13 39.97 -11.13
C LYS A 26 2.12 41.47 -10.83
N THR A 27 3.29 42.09 -10.91
CA THR A 27 3.49 43.51 -10.59
C THR A 27 3.56 44.39 -11.82
N GLY A 28 3.75 43.80 -13.00
CA GLY A 28 3.96 44.50 -14.27
C GLY A 28 5.30 45.24 -14.37
N ARG A 29 6.21 45.02 -13.41
CA ARG A 29 7.50 45.73 -13.35
C ARG A 29 8.58 44.99 -14.14
N GLN A 30 9.44 45.75 -14.81
CA GLN A 30 10.65 45.21 -15.41
C GLN A 30 11.64 44.86 -14.29
N LEU A 31 12.00 43.58 -14.19
CA LEU A 31 12.95 43.05 -13.21
C LEU A 31 14.39 43.31 -13.66
N GLN A 32 14.67 43.12 -14.96
CA GLN A 32 16.01 43.27 -15.51
C GLN A 32 15.97 43.65 -17.00
N ALA A 33 17.04 44.32 -17.45
CA ALA A 33 17.30 44.63 -18.84
C ALA A 33 18.71 44.15 -19.19
N PHE A 34 18.83 43.36 -20.24
CA PHE A 34 20.11 42.86 -20.74
C PHE A 34 20.40 43.47 -22.11
N THR A 35 21.57 44.10 -22.26
CA THR A 35 21.95 44.86 -23.47
C THR A 35 23.22 44.32 -24.12
N GLU A 36 23.53 43.03 -23.94
CA GLU A 36 24.78 42.45 -24.45
C GLU A 36 24.73 42.12 -25.95
N HIS A 37 23.54 41.95 -26.52
CA HIS A 37 23.39 41.74 -27.95
C HIS A 37 23.72 43.01 -28.74
N ARG A 38 24.27 42.83 -29.95
CA ARG A 38 24.69 43.89 -30.87
C ARG A 38 23.75 44.04 -32.07
N ALA A 39 22.74 43.16 -32.18
CA ALA A 39 21.68 43.23 -33.19
C ALA A 39 20.34 42.71 -32.62
N HIS A 40 19.33 42.60 -33.49
CA HIS A 40 17.96 42.27 -33.11
C HIS A 40 17.82 40.91 -32.44
N VAL A 41 17.06 40.84 -31.34
CA VAL A 41 16.75 39.58 -30.65
C VAL A 41 15.53 38.92 -31.30
N LYS A 42 15.76 37.84 -32.05
CA LYS A 42 14.73 37.13 -32.82
C LYS A 42 14.01 36.04 -32.03
N TYR A 43 14.70 35.41 -31.09
CA TYR A 43 14.15 34.29 -30.32
C TYR A 43 14.47 34.40 -28.84
N LEU A 44 13.52 33.95 -28.02
CA LEU A 44 13.65 33.81 -26.58
C LEU A 44 13.06 32.45 -26.18
N SER A 45 13.72 31.77 -25.25
CA SER A 45 13.22 30.52 -24.69
C SER A 45 13.69 30.33 -23.26
N PHE A 46 12.78 29.98 -22.36
CA PHE A 46 13.14 29.55 -21.02
C PHE A 46 13.44 28.05 -21.03
N SER A 47 14.38 27.61 -20.19
CA SER A 47 14.52 26.21 -19.83
C SER A 47 13.27 25.72 -19.09
N CYS A 48 12.98 24.41 -19.17
CA CYS A 48 11.79 23.83 -18.52
C CYS A 48 11.73 24.04 -17.00
N ASP A 49 12.90 24.19 -16.34
CA ASP A 49 13.04 24.49 -14.91
C ASP A 49 12.97 26.00 -14.59
N GLY A 50 12.84 26.85 -15.62
CA GLY A 50 12.82 28.31 -15.54
C GLY A 50 14.14 28.97 -15.16
N GLN A 51 15.20 28.21 -14.85
CA GLN A 51 16.45 28.74 -14.28
C GLN A 51 17.35 29.44 -15.30
N LEU A 52 17.17 29.14 -16.58
CA LEU A 52 17.91 29.71 -17.70
C LEU A 52 16.95 30.35 -18.70
N LEU A 53 17.30 31.53 -19.15
CA LEU A 53 16.72 32.17 -20.33
C LEU A 53 17.77 32.16 -21.44
N ALA A 54 17.39 31.68 -22.61
CA ALA A 54 18.19 31.77 -23.83
C ALA A 54 17.62 32.86 -24.73
N SER A 55 18.49 33.71 -25.28
CA SER A 55 18.17 34.71 -26.29
C SER A 55 19.04 34.52 -27.53
N ALA A 56 18.46 34.55 -28.73
CA ALA A 56 19.21 34.45 -29.98
C ALA A 56 19.05 35.73 -30.81
N SER A 57 20.18 36.23 -31.32
CA SER A 57 20.29 37.53 -32.00
C SER A 57 20.84 37.40 -33.42
N ASP A 58 20.48 38.37 -34.27
CA ASP A 58 21.02 38.51 -35.64
C ASP A 58 22.53 38.82 -35.66
N ASP A 59 23.15 39.14 -34.51
CA ASP A 59 24.60 39.34 -34.40
C ASP A 59 25.40 38.01 -34.42
N GLY A 60 24.71 36.88 -34.59
CA GLY A 60 25.29 35.54 -34.63
C GLY A 60 25.57 34.95 -33.26
N THR A 61 25.08 35.56 -32.17
CA THR A 61 25.32 35.10 -30.79
C THR A 61 24.04 34.67 -30.07
N VAL A 62 24.21 33.77 -29.09
CA VAL A 62 23.17 33.36 -28.14
C VAL A 62 23.57 33.79 -26.74
N GLY A 63 22.71 34.55 -26.08
CA GLY A 63 22.85 34.92 -24.67
C GLY A 63 22.20 33.87 -23.77
N LEU A 64 22.86 33.51 -22.68
CA LEU A 64 22.32 32.63 -21.64
C LEU A 64 22.31 33.36 -20.30
N TRP A 65 21.11 33.58 -19.77
CA TRP A 65 20.88 34.34 -18.54
C TRP A 65 20.45 33.37 -17.45
N ARG A 66 21.27 33.21 -16.41
CA ARG A 66 20.98 32.31 -15.28
C ARG A 66 20.43 33.11 -14.09
N ARG A 67 19.38 32.60 -13.44
CA ARG A 67 18.87 33.16 -12.18
C ARG A 67 19.98 33.11 -11.11
N ALA A 68 20.26 34.22 -10.44
CA ALA A 68 21.13 34.21 -9.27
C ALA A 68 20.45 33.37 -8.17
N ALA A 69 21.16 32.40 -7.61
CA ALA A 69 20.64 31.60 -6.51
C ALA A 69 20.37 32.52 -5.31
N ALA A 70 19.14 32.56 -4.83
CA ALA A 70 18.88 33.09 -3.49
C ALA A 70 19.69 32.24 -2.48
N PRO A 71 20.20 32.84 -1.38
CA PRO A 71 20.79 32.05 -0.31
C PRO A 71 19.80 30.95 0.11
N LYS A 72 20.31 29.72 0.28
CA LYS A 72 19.49 28.57 0.70
C LYS A 72 18.63 28.99 1.90
N PRO A 73 17.29 28.87 1.86
CA PRO A 73 16.55 28.84 3.10
C PRO A 73 17.08 27.64 3.89
N GLU A 74 17.45 27.86 5.14
CA GLU A 74 17.60 26.77 6.10
C GLU A 74 16.34 25.90 6.04
N PRO A 75 16.45 24.57 6.12
CA PRO A 75 15.27 23.72 6.21
C PRO A 75 14.41 24.26 7.36
N PRO A 76 13.07 24.39 7.16
CA PRO A 76 12.22 24.82 8.26
C PRO A 76 12.50 23.88 9.43
N THR A 77 12.94 24.46 10.54
CA THR A 77 12.96 23.75 11.82
C THR A 77 11.55 23.22 12.02
N PRO A 78 11.37 21.89 12.18
CA PRO A 78 10.05 21.34 12.40
C PRO A 78 9.46 22.05 13.61
N LYS A 79 8.30 22.67 13.45
CA LYS A 79 7.47 22.98 14.62
C LYS A 79 7.26 21.66 15.34
N PRO A 80 7.43 21.61 16.67
CA PRO A 80 7.34 20.36 17.41
C PRO A 80 6.01 19.70 17.07
N GLU A 81 6.08 18.39 16.80
CA GLU A 81 4.92 17.52 16.67
C GLU A 81 3.91 17.84 17.79
N PRO A 82 2.58 17.71 17.55
CA PRO A 82 1.67 17.62 18.69
C PRO A 82 2.24 16.55 19.63
N PRO A 83 2.43 16.86 20.93
CA PRO A 83 3.22 16.02 21.80
C PRO A 83 2.65 14.61 21.78
N ALA A 84 3.53 13.62 21.61
CA ALA A 84 3.15 12.21 21.72
C ALA A 84 2.37 11.99 23.04
N PRO A 85 1.44 11.03 23.08
CA PRO A 85 0.66 10.78 24.28
C PRO A 85 1.57 10.64 25.50
N LYS A 86 1.32 11.45 26.53
CA LYS A 86 2.16 11.40 27.74
C LYS A 86 1.70 10.26 28.62
N ALA A 87 2.65 9.60 29.28
CA ALA A 87 2.34 8.60 30.29
C ALA A 87 1.35 9.16 31.33
N GLY A 88 0.23 8.46 31.52
CA GLY A 88 -0.81 8.85 32.47
C GLY A 88 -1.77 9.96 32.01
N GLU A 89 -1.61 10.49 30.79
CA GLU A 89 -2.61 11.39 30.19
C GLU A 89 -3.91 10.61 29.94
N VAL A 90 -5.07 11.19 30.24
CA VAL A 90 -6.37 10.48 30.16
C VAL A 90 -7.32 11.23 29.25
N ARG A 91 -8.02 10.50 28.39
CA ARG A 91 -9.16 10.99 27.60
C ARG A 91 -10.38 10.15 27.89
N THR A 92 -11.54 10.78 27.83
CA THR A 92 -12.83 10.12 28.05
C THR A 92 -13.62 10.07 26.74
N LEU A 93 -14.10 8.89 26.39
CA LEU A 93 -15.03 8.62 25.30
C LEU A 93 -16.44 8.45 25.87
N ASP A 94 -17.42 9.15 25.29
CA ASP A 94 -18.82 9.09 25.71
C ASP A 94 -19.62 8.14 24.80
N LEU A 95 -20.01 6.99 25.36
CA LEU A 95 -20.77 5.96 24.66
C LEU A 95 -22.29 6.22 24.69
N GLY A 96 -22.74 7.26 25.41
CA GLY A 96 -24.14 7.60 25.59
C GLY A 96 -24.76 6.92 26.82
N GLY A 97 -25.96 7.37 27.21
CA GLY A 97 -26.67 6.82 28.37
C GLY A 97 -25.96 7.00 29.71
N GLY A 98 -25.02 7.94 29.80
CA GLY A 98 -24.18 8.15 30.99
C GLY A 98 -23.01 7.14 31.12
N VAL A 99 -22.77 6.32 30.09
CA VAL A 99 -21.67 5.34 30.06
C VAL A 99 -20.46 5.94 29.36
N THR A 100 -19.30 5.91 30.02
CA THR A 100 -18.04 6.42 29.49
C THR A 100 -16.96 5.34 29.45
N MET A 101 -15.91 5.61 28.67
CA MET A 101 -14.69 4.82 28.60
C MET A 101 -13.49 5.75 28.70
N GLU A 102 -12.46 5.35 29.42
CA GLU A 102 -11.21 6.11 29.48
C GLU A 102 -10.13 5.45 28.63
N VAL A 103 -9.35 6.26 27.94
CA VAL A 103 -8.12 5.84 27.27
C VAL A 103 -6.94 6.61 27.85
N VAL A 104 -5.82 5.92 28.07
CA VAL A 104 -4.59 6.43 28.69
C VAL A 104 -3.51 6.58 27.63
N GLY A 105 -2.78 7.68 27.68
CA GLY A 105 -1.66 7.97 26.81
C GLY A 105 -0.45 7.08 27.13
N ILE A 106 0.00 6.36 26.12
CA ILE A 106 1.17 5.49 26.17
C ILE A 106 2.26 6.15 25.31
N PRO A 107 3.40 6.56 25.92
CA PRO A 107 4.43 7.27 25.18
C PRO A 107 5.19 6.35 24.22
N PRO A 108 5.89 6.90 23.23
CA PRO A 108 6.84 6.14 22.44
C PRO A 108 8.01 5.66 23.31
N GLY A 109 8.61 4.54 22.94
CA GLY A 109 9.76 3.98 23.62
C GLY A 109 10.21 2.63 23.08
N GLU A 110 11.32 2.15 23.62
CA GLU A 110 11.87 0.83 23.29
C GLU A 110 11.74 -0.10 24.49
N PHE A 111 11.53 -1.39 24.22
CA PHE A 111 11.50 -2.41 25.25
C PHE A 111 11.97 -3.76 24.71
N LEU A 112 12.25 -4.68 25.63
CA LEU A 112 12.51 -6.08 25.30
C LEU A 112 11.18 -6.84 25.41
N MET A 113 10.64 -7.25 24.26
CA MET A 113 9.42 -8.03 24.17
C MET A 113 9.74 -9.52 24.27
N GLY A 114 8.90 -10.30 24.95
CA GLY A 114 9.09 -11.73 25.20
C GLY A 114 9.77 -12.03 26.55
N SER A 115 10.05 -13.30 26.78
CA SER A 115 10.60 -13.87 28.03
C SER A 115 11.96 -14.52 27.78
N THR A 116 12.87 -14.43 28.75
CA THR A 116 14.17 -15.09 28.63
C THR A 116 14.05 -16.61 28.79
N LYS A 117 15.07 -17.37 28.39
CA LYS A 117 15.08 -18.83 28.59
C LYS A 117 14.96 -19.21 30.07
N GLU A 118 15.52 -18.39 30.96
CA GLU A 118 15.45 -18.56 32.40
C GLU A 118 14.02 -18.36 32.92
N GLU A 119 13.31 -17.35 32.41
CA GLU A 119 11.90 -17.11 32.71
C GLU A 119 11.01 -18.25 32.20
N GLN A 120 11.21 -18.69 30.96
CA GLN A 120 10.49 -19.83 30.37
C GLN A 120 10.70 -21.11 31.20
N ALA A 121 11.95 -21.38 31.60
CA ALA A 121 12.27 -22.52 32.44
C ALA A 121 11.67 -22.40 33.85
N TRP A 122 11.62 -21.20 34.42
CA TRP A 122 10.93 -20.95 35.68
C TRP A 122 9.43 -21.20 35.55
N ALA A 123 8.78 -20.66 34.50
CA ALA A 123 7.35 -20.83 34.28
C ALA A 123 6.99 -22.32 34.10
N ALA A 124 7.77 -23.07 33.31
CA ALA A 124 7.60 -24.51 33.13
C ALA A 124 7.67 -25.29 34.45
N ARG A 125 8.66 -24.98 35.32
CA ARG A 125 8.79 -25.63 36.63
C ARG A 125 7.66 -25.29 37.61
N ASN A 126 6.98 -24.17 37.39
CA ASN A 126 5.87 -23.68 38.21
C ASN A 126 4.51 -23.94 37.55
N GLY A 127 4.40 -24.99 36.74
CA GLY A 127 3.11 -25.51 36.23
C GLY A 127 2.54 -24.80 35.01
N CYS A 128 3.30 -23.90 34.36
CA CYS A 128 2.90 -23.34 33.08
C CYS A 128 3.01 -24.41 31.97
N PRO A 129 1.95 -24.68 31.18
CA PRO A 129 2.00 -25.66 30.10
C PRO A 129 3.13 -25.39 29.12
N GLU A 130 3.83 -26.45 28.69
CA GLU A 130 4.94 -26.32 27.74
C GLU A 130 4.56 -25.61 26.44
N THR A 131 3.29 -25.73 26.02
CA THR A 131 2.72 -25.07 24.84
C THR A 131 2.76 -23.54 24.92
N LEU A 132 2.76 -22.97 26.12
CA LEU A 132 2.83 -21.52 26.33
C LEU A 132 4.28 -21.02 26.43
N VAL A 133 5.23 -21.86 26.87
CA VAL A 133 6.62 -21.44 27.16
C VAL A 133 7.67 -21.90 26.15
N LYS A 134 7.38 -22.91 25.30
CA LYS A 134 8.34 -23.43 24.30
C LYS A 134 8.13 -22.87 22.88
N GLY A 135 7.14 -22.02 22.66
CA GLY A 135 6.88 -21.43 21.33
C GLY A 135 7.97 -20.41 20.95
N GLU A 136 8.39 -20.40 19.68
CA GLU A 136 9.34 -19.42 19.12
C GLU A 136 8.89 -17.96 19.34
N GLY A 137 7.61 -17.76 19.63
CA GLY A 137 6.96 -16.47 19.85
C GLY A 137 7.22 -15.76 21.18
N GLU A 138 7.70 -16.45 22.23
CA GLU A 138 8.08 -15.85 23.51
C GLU A 138 9.57 -15.46 23.56
N ALA A 139 10.37 -15.72 22.52
CA ALA A 139 11.80 -15.39 22.54
C ALA A 139 12.05 -13.86 22.67
N PRO A 140 13.04 -13.42 23.48
CA PRO A 140 13.29 -11.99 23.70
C PRO A 140 13.71 -11.29 22.41
N ARG A 141 13.05 -10.17 22.09
CA ARG A 141 13.36 -9.34 20.94
C ARG A 141 13.28 -7.86 21.29
N LYS A 142 14.21 -7.06 20.78
CA LYS A 142 14.13 -5.60 20.88
C LYS A 142 12.95 -5.12 20.06
N THR A 143 12.09 -4.29 20.63
CA THR A 143 10.88 -3.78 19.99
C THR A 143 10.71 -2.30 20.32
N ARG A 144 10.14 -1.53 19.39
CA ARG A 144 9.99 -0.08 19.50
C ARG A 144 8.55 0.35 19.22
N ILE A 145 7.98 1.13 20.12
CA ILE A 145 6.76 1.91 19.92
C ILE A 145 7.18 3.32 19.48
N LYS A 146 6.92 3.69 18.22
CA LYS A 146 7.49 4.90 17.61
C LYS A 146 6.77 6.20 17.95
N ASP A 147 5.44 6.21 17.88
CA ASP A 147 4.63 7.44 17.94
C ASP A 147 3.83 7.57 19.26
N GLY A 148 3.85 6.52 20.08
CA GLY A 148 2.91 6.37 21.19
C GLY A 148 1.47 6.15 20.71
N PHE A 149 0.59 5.80 21.62
CA PHE A 149 -0.81 5.50 21.31
C PHE A 149 -1.69 5.74 22.54
N TRP A 150 -3.00 5.59 22.36
CA TRP A 150 -3.93 5.59 23.48
C TRP A 150 -4.44 4.18 23.71
N LEU A 151 -4.46 3.71 24.95
CA LEU A 151 -4.97 2.40 25.30
C LEU A 151 -6.13 2.54 26.28
N GLY A 152 -7.20 1.78 26.11
CA GLY A 152 -8.29 1.67 27.08
C GLY A 152 -7.72 1.43 28.47
N ARG A 153 -8.12 2.27 29.44
CA ARG A 153 -7.65 2.14 30.81
C ARG A 153 -7.95 0.73 31.32
N THR A 154 -9.18 0.29 31.10
CA THR A 154 -9.69 -1.00 31.52
C THR A 154 -10.02 -1.88 30.32
N GLU A 155 -10.27 -3.15 30.57
CA GLU A 155 -11.04 -3.99 29.66
C GLU A 155 -12.41 -3.34 29.36
N VAL A 156 -12.97 -3.66 28.20
CA VAL A 156 -14.33 -3.25 27.83
C VAL A 156 -15.30 -3.90 28.80
N THR A 157 -16.16 -3.08 29.41
CA THR A 157 -17.07 -3.53 30.46
C THR A 157 -18.41 -3.99 29.88
N VAL A 158 -19.14 -4.81 30.64
CA VAL A 158 -20.52 -5.22 30.30
C VAL A 158 -21.43 -4.01 30.06
N GLY A 159 -21.29 -2.93 30.83
CA GLY A 159 -22.06 -1.71 30.64
C GLY A 159 -21.75 -0.99 29.32
N GLN A 160 -20.47 -0.93 28.94
CA GLN A 160 -20.05 -0.39 27.64
C GLN A 160 -20.51 -1.29 26.48
N TRP A 161 -20.43 -2.61 26.65
CA TRP A 161 -20.91 -3.59 25.67
C TRP A 161 -22.43 -3.49 25.44
N LYS A 162 -23.21 -3.31 26.50
CA LYS A 162 -24.67 -3.08 26.40
C LYS A 162 -25.02 -1.86 25.54
N GLN A 163 -24.23 -0.78 25.59
CA GLN A 163 -24.45 0.39 24.72
C GLN A 163 -24.23 0.04 23.25
N PHE A 164 -23.19 -0.75 22.95
CA PHE A 164 -22.95 -1.23 21.59
C PHE A 164 -24.12 -2.08 21.09
N VAL A 165 -24.54 -3.10 21.86
CA VAL A 165 -25.66 -3.98 21.48
C VAL A 165 -26.97 -3.18 21.35
N ALA A 166 -27.25 -2.25 22.25
CA ALA A 166 -28.46 -1.41 22.17
C ALA A 166 -28.46 -0.50 20.94
N ALA A 167 -27.29 0.00 20.53
CA ALA A 167 -27.16 0.89 19.39
C ALA A 167 -27.23 0.17 18.04
N THR A 168 -26.82 -1.10 17.97
CA THR A 168 -26.62 -1.83 16.70
C THR A 168 -27.54 -3.03 16.53
N GLY A 169 -28.11 -3.56 17.62
CA GLY A 169 -28.80 -4.85 17.62
C GLY A 169 -27.86 -6.05 17.41
N TYR A 170 -26.56 -5.88 17.63
CA TYR A 170 -25.53 -6.89 17.38
C TYR A 170 -25.76 -8.17 18.19
N LYS A 171 -25.58 -9.32 17.55
CA LYS A 171 -25.55 -10.64 18.17
C LYS A 171 -24.14 -11.21 18.08
N THR A 172 -23.63 -11.74 19.17
CA THR A 172 -22.26 -12.28 19.19
C THR A 172 -22.15 -13.63 18.49
N ASP A 173 -20.93 -14.00 18.10
CA ASP A 173 -20.63 -15.36 17.58
C ASP A 173 -21.17 -16.46 18.52
N ALA A 174 -21.08 -16.28 19.84
CA ALA A 174 -21.62 -17.22 20.83
C ALA A 174 -23.15 -17.32 20.79
N GLU A 175 -23.84 -16.17 20.62
CA GLU A 175 -25.30 -16.13 20.52
C GLU A 175 -25.80 -16.73 19.21
N GLU A 176 -25.09 -16.50 18.10
CA GLU A 176 -25.40 -17.12 16.81
C GLU A 176 -25.21 -18.63 16.83
N LYS A 177 -24.14 -19.12 17.49
CA LYS A 177 -23.88 -20.54 17.69
C LYS A 177 -24.83 -21.19 18.71
N GLY A 178 -25.36 -20.42 19.65
CA GLY A 178 -26.20 -20.89 20.75
C GLY A 178 -25.42 -21.53 21.92
N PHE A 179 -24.09 -21.40 21.94
CA PHE A 179 -23.23 -21.88 23.02
C PHE A 179 -21.93 -21.06 23.08
N ALA A 180 -21.31 -21.02 24.26
CA ALA A 180 -19.94 -20.54 24.43
C ALA A 180 -18.96 -21.71 24.28
N ASP A 181 -17.87 -21.51 23.53
CA ASP A 181 -16.88 -22.56 23.26
C ASP A 181 -16.18 -23.04 24.53
N TYR A 182 -15.91 -22.13 25.48
CA TYR A 182 -15.37 -22.48 26.79
C TYR A 182 -15.84 -21.52 27.91
N ALA A 183 -16.72 -21.98 28.79
CA ALA A 183 -17.30 -21.15 29.84
C ALA A 183 -17.40 -21.88 31.17
N TYR A 184 -17.61 -21.12 32.26
CA TYR A 184 -17.85 -21.72 33.57
C TYR A 184 -19.25 -22.34 33.60
N ASP A 185 -19.33 -23.64 33.85
CA ASP A 185 -20.59 -24.34 34.03
C ASP A 185 -21.00 -24.25 35.51
N ARG A 186 -22.00 -23.40 35.82
CA ARG A 186 -22.51 -23.21 37.19
C ARG A 186 -22.95 -24.51 37.86
N GLN A 187 -23.54 -25.44 37.10
CA GLN A 187 -24.07 -26.68 37.66
C GLN A 187 -22.93 -27.60 38.09
N ARG A 188 -21.89 -27.68 37.26
CA ARG A 188 -20.72 -28.54 37.51
C ARG A 188 -19.64 -27.87 38.34
N LYS A 189 -19.71 -26.55 38.50
CA LYS A 189 -18.72 -25.69 39.17
C LYS A 189 -17.30 -25.85 38.60
N VAL A 190 -17.21 -26.00 37.28
CA VAL A 190 -15.95 -26.16 36.55
C VAL A 190 -16.02 -25.43 35.22
N MET A 191 -14.86 -25.10 34.66
CA MET A 191 -14.76 -24.69 33.26
C MET A 191 -15.10 -25.88 32.34
N ALA A 192 -15.93 -25.64 31.34
CA ALA A 192 -16.43 -26.65 30.43
C ALA A 192 -16.44 -26.16 28.98
N PHE A 193 -16.27 -27.09 28.04
CA PHE A 193 -16.40 -26.83 26.62
C PHE A 193 -17.86 -26.85 26.17
N ASN A 194 -18.19 -26.03 25.17
CA ASN A 194 -19.50 -26.00 24.49
C ASN A 194 -20.68 -25.83 25.45
N VAL A 195 -20.63 -24.82 26.31
CA VAL A 195 -21.67 -24.55 27.30
C VAL A 195 -22.89 -23.96 26.60
N THR A 196 -23.95 -24.75 26.48
CA THR A 196 -25.21 -24.35 25.83
C THR A 196 -25.82 -23.12 26.50
N GLY A 197 -26.20 -22.14 25.70
CA GLY A 197 -26.73 -20.86 26.18
C GLY A 197 -25.70 -19.93 26.83
N GLY A 198 -24.43 -20.34 26.88
CA GLY A 198 -23.33 -19.48 27.31
C GLY A 198 -23.12 -18.33 26.33
N SER A 199 -23.01 -17.11 26.84
CA SER A 199 -22.78 -15.89 26.06
C SER A 199 -22.29 -14.77 26.99
N TRP A 200 -22.07 -13.58 26.45
CA TRP A 200 -21.74 -12.39 27.26
C TRP A 200 -22.84 -12.03 28.29
N ILE A 201 -24.09 -12.49 28.06
CA ILE A 201 -25.21 -12.34 29.00
C ILE A 201 -25.11 -13.39 30.12
N ASN A 202 -24.70 -14.60 29.76
CA ASN A 202 -24.62 -15.77 30.64
C ASN A 202 -23.20 -16.37 30.61
N PRO A 203 -22.18 -15.70 31.17
CA PRO A 203 -20.79 -16.15 31.08
C PRO A 203 -20.48 -17.32 32.02
N GLY A 204 -21.43 -17.71 32.87
CA GLY A 204 -21.24 -18.77 33.86
C GLY A 204 -21.02 -18.28 35.29
N PHE A 205 -20.84 -16.99 35.51
CA PHE A 205 -20.75 -16.37 36.85
C PHE A 205 -21.47 -15.02 36.83
N ASP A 206 -21.71 -14.44 37.99
CA ASP A 206 -22.44 -13.18 38.08
C ASP A 206 -21.55 -12.03 37.58
N GLN A 207 -22.05 -11.25 36.63
CA GLN A 207 -21.37 -10.06 36.12
C GLN A 207 -22.30 -8.85 36.18
N GLN A 208 -21.74 -7.71 36.56
CA GLN A 208 -22.42 -6.42 36.58
C GLN A 208 -21.80 -5.48 35.54
N ASP A 209 -22.39 -4.30 35.34
CA ASP A 209 -21.97 -3.35 34.30
C ASP A 209 -20.50 -2.93 34.37
N LYS A 210 -19.85 -3.01 35.54
CA LYS A 210 -18.42 -2.69 35.71
C LYS A 210 -17.48 -3.89 35.56
N HIS A 211 -17.99 -5.08 35.30
CA HIS A 211 -17.14 -6.26 35.05
C HIS A 211 -16.68 -6.26 33.58
N PRO A 212 -15.54 -6.89 33.26
CA PRO A 212 -15.14 -7.09 31.88
C PRO A 212 -16.17 -7.94 31.15
N VAL A 213 -16.47 -7.60 29.89
CA VAL A 213 -17.30 -8.45 29.05
C VAL A 213 -16.52 -9.72 28.68
N GLY A 214 -17.08 -10.88 29.00
CA GLY A 214 -16.56 -12.19 28.62
C GLY A 214 -17.41 -12.85 27.53
N CYS A 215 -17.01 -14.03 27.06
CA CYS A 215 -17.73 -14.78 26.01
C CYS A 215 -17.90 -13.99 24.70
N VAL A 216 -16.97 -13.09 24.41
CA VAL A 216 -16.89 -12.35 23.14
C VAL A 216 -15.70 -12.85 22.32
N SER A 217 -15.93 -13.08 21.04
CA SER A 217 -14.92 -13.49 20.08
C SER A 217 -14.04 -12.31 19.64
N TRP A 218 -13.00 -12.62 18.87
CA TRP A 218 -12.19 -11.59 18.23
C TRP A 218 -13.01 -10.78 17.21
N ASN A 219 -13.92 -11.45 16.48
CA ASN A 219 -14.81 -10.77 15.53
C ASN A 219 -15.75 -9.80 16.25
N ASP A 220 -16.32 -10.24 17.38
CA ASP A 220 -17.19 -9.43 18.23
C ASP A 220 -16.45 -8.17 18.71
N ALA A 221 -15.21 -8.35 19.19
CA ALA A 221 -14.36 -7.25 19.65
C ALA A 221 -14.00 -6.25 18.53
N MET A 222 -13.75 -6.75 17.32
CA MET A 222 -13.53 -5.90 16.14
C MET A 222 -14.78 -5.11 15.75
N ALA A 223 -15.96 -5.73 15.80
CA ALA A 223 -17.23 -5.05 15.53
C ALA A 223 -17.49 -3.91 16.52
N PHE A 224 -17.20 -4.12 17.81
CA PHE A 224 -17.25 -3.06 18.82
C PHE A 224 -16.29 -1.91 18.50
N CYS A 225 -15.05 -2.22 18.13
CA CYS A 225 -14.04 -1.21 17.74
C CYS A 225 -14.48 -0.39 16.52
N GLN A 226 -15.08 -1.05 15.52
CA GLN A 226 -15.61 -0.40 14.31
C GLN A 226 -16.77 0.54 14.66
N TRP A 227 -17.74 0.07 15.44
CA TRP A 227 -18.86 0.90 15.90
C TRP A 227 -18.38 2.14 16.65
N LEU A 228 -17.42 1.98 17.57
CA LEU A 228 -16.88 3.10 18.34
C LEU A 228 -16.10 4.07 17.44
N THR A 229 -15.35 3.55 16.46
CA THR A 229 -14.67 4.37 15.45
C THR A 229 -15.66 5.24 14.67
N GLU A 230 -16.71 4.65 14.09
CA GLU A 230 -17.72 5.36 13.31
C GLU A 230 -18.44 6.44 14.14
N ARG A 231 -18.77 6.11 15.40
CA ARG A 231 -19.40 7.03 16.34
C ARG A 231 -18.51 8.24 16.62
N GLU A 232 -17.25 8.01 16.98
CA GLU A 232 -16.33 9.08 17.35
C GLU A 232 -15.90 9.92 16.14
N GLN A 233 -15.80 9.32 14.95
CA GLN A 233 -15.62 10.04 13.69
C GLN A 233 -16.82 10.93 13.38
N LYS A 234 -18.06 10.41 13.49
CA LYS A 234 -19.29 11.19 13.26
C LYS A 234 -19.42 12.35 14.24
N ALA A 235 -18.94 12.17 15.47
CA ALA A 235 -18.89 13.23 16.48
C ALA A 235 -17.74 14.23 16.29
N GLY A 236 -16.85 14.02 15.32
CA GLY A 236 -15.67 14.85 15.07
C GLY A 236 -14.60 14.75 16.17
N ARG A 237 -14.63 13.70 17.00
CA ARG A 237 -13.71 13.47 18.12
C ARG A 237 -12.51 12.60 17.74
N LEU A 238 -12.61 11.85 16.65
CA LEU A 238 -11.47 11.25 15.96
C LEU A 238 -11.12 12.09 14.73
N SER A 239 -9.83 12.41 14.57
CA SER A 239 -9.32 12.96 13.32
C SER A 239 -9.52 11.96 12.18
N ALA A 240 -9.66 12.47 10.95
CA ALA A 240 -9.72 11.62 9.76
C ALA A 240 -8.55 10.62 9.77
N GLY A 241 -8.78 9.34 9.47
CA GLY A 241 -7.73 8.32 9.47
C GLY A 241 -7.24 7.85 10.85
N GLN A 242 -7.77 8.36 11.97
CA GLN A 242 -7.68 7.66 13.25
C GLN A 242 -8.78 6.59 13.33
N ALA A 243 -8.41 5.44 13.90
CA ALA A 243 -9.32 4.34 14.16
C ALA A 243 -9.13 3.84 15.59
N ILE A 244 -10.24 3.41 16.19
CA ILE A 244 -10.25 2.63 17.41
C ILE A 244 -10.20 1.16 16.99
N ARG A 245 -9.25 0.41 17.54
CA ARG A 245 -8.95 -0.97 17.16
C ARG A 245 -8.53 -1.76 18.38
N LEU A 246 -8.32 -3.07 18.23
CA LEU A 246 -7.56 -3.83 19.22
C LEU A 246 -6.09 -3.36 19.26
N PRO A 247 -5.42 -3.41 20.42
CA PRO A 247 -3.98 -3.17 20.48
C PRO A 247 -3.23 -4.25 19.69
N THR A 248 -2.09 -3.90 19.12
CA THR A 248 -1.16 -4.94 18.67
C THR A 248 -0.58 -5.68 19.88
N GLU A 249 -0.07 -6.89 19.68
CA GLU A 249 0.57 -7.67 20.73
C GLU A 249 1.76 -6.90 21.35
N ALA A 250 2.52 -6.20 20.52
CA ALA A 250 3.64 -5.37 20.95
C ALA A 250 3.19 -4.16 21.78
N GLU A 251 2.15 -3.46 21.33
CA GLU A 251 1.55 -2.35 22.09
C GLU A 251 1.02 -2.83 23.45
N TRP A 252 0.34 -3.98 23.46
CA TRP A 252 -0.20 -4.58 24.68
C TRP A 252 0.92 -4.93 25.66
N GLU A 253 1.98 -5.63 25.23
CA GLU A 253 3.07 -6.02 26.12
C GLU A 253 3.89 -4.81 26.59
N TYR A 254 4.13 -3.83 25.72
CA TYR A 254 4.79 -2.57 26.09
C TYR A 254 4.01 -1.84 27.18
N ALA A 255 2.70 -1.70 26.96
CA ALA A 255 1.80 -1.06 27.91
C ALA A 255 1.71 -1.84 29.22
N CYS A 256 1.68 -3.18 29.16
CA CYS A 256 1.67 -4.05 30.33
C CYS A 256 2.91 -3.84 31.18
N ARG A 257 4.10 -3.91 30.56
CA ARG A 257 5.39 -3.78 31.25
C ARG A 257 5.61 -2.39 31.87
N ALA A 258 5.10 -1.34 31.24
CA ALA A 258 5.24 0.05 31.71
C ALA A 258 6.67 0.41 32.16
N GLY A 259 7.67 -0.03 31.38
CA GLY A 259 9.10 0.21 31.64
C GLY A 259 9.82 -0.86 32.47
N THR A 260 9.12 -1.87 32.98
CA THR A 260 9.71 -2.99 33.74
C THR A 260 10.18 -4.14 32.85
N THR A 261 11.13 -4.93 33.35
CA THR A 261 11.67 -6.12 32.66
C THR A 261 11.35 -7.43 33.37
N GLY A 262 10.57 -7.39 34.45
CA GLY A 262 10.23 -8.57 35.24
C GLY A 262 9.20 -9.49 34.58
N LYS A 263 8.94 -10.63 35.21
CA LYS A 263 7.82 -11.54 34.88
C LYS A 263 6.48 -10.83 34.91
N TRP A 264 6.30 -9.96 35.90
CA TRP A 264 5.13 -9.12 36.08
C TRP A 264 5.53 -7.65 35.98
N TRP A 265 4.54 -6.78 35.81
CA TRP A 265 4.77 -5.35 35.65
C TRP A 265 5.23 -4.65 36.94
N TRP A 266 5.16 -5.34 38.09
CA TRP A 266 5.74 -4.88 39.36
C TRP A 266 7.12 -5.49 39.65
N GLY A 267 7.61 -6.42 38.81
CA GLY A 267 8.91 -7.09 39.00
C GLY A 267 8.81 -8.61 39.01
N ASP A 268 9.68 -9.26 39.78
CA ASP A 268 9.86 -10.71 39.79
C ASP A 268 9.40 -11.39 41.10
N VAL A 269 8.88 -10.63 42.06
CA VAL A 269 8.41 -11.15 43.35
C VAL A 269 6.92 -11.45 43.27
N GLU A 270 6.56 -12.73 43.22
CA GLU A 270 5.17 -13.20 43.08
C GLU A 270 4.24 -12.63 44.17
N LYS A 271 4.69 -12.66 45.42
CA LYS A 271 3.93 -12.19 46.59
C LYS A 271 3.53 -10.72 46.51
N GLU A 272 4.28 -9.90 45.77
CA GLU A 272 3.92 -8.50 45.58
C GLU A 272 2.69 -8.31 44.70
N GLY A 273 2.26 -9.35 43.96
CA GLY A 273 1.00 -9.38 43.22
C GLY A 273 -0.24 -9.52 44.10
N GLU A 274 -0.11 -9.92 45.37
CA GLU A 274 -1.25 -10.02 46.29
C GLU A 274 -1.95 -8.66 46.42
N GLY A 275 -3.26 -8.64 46.16
CA GLY A 275 -4.07 -7.43 46.18
C GLY A 275 -3.79 -6.46 45.03
N ARG A 276 -3.24 -6.93 43.91
CA ARG A 276 -3.07 -6.13 42.68
C ARG A 276 -3.97 -6.56 41.53
N LEU A 277 -4.38 -7.82 41.49
CA LEU A 277 -5.15 -8.38 40.38
C LEU A 277 -5.86 -9.69 40.79
N ASN A 278 -6.83 -10.09 39.97
CA ASN A 278 -7.63 -11.30 40.13
C ASN A 278 -6.96 -12.47 39.38
N TRP A 279 -6.40 -13.45 40.10
CA TRP A 279 -5.82 -14.66 39.54
C TRP A 279 -6.09 -15.86 40.44
N LYS A 280 -5.55 -17.03 40.09
CA LYS A 280 -5.79 -18.24 40.88
C LYS A 280 -5.17 -18.12 42.26
N GLY A 281 -6.01 -18.20 43.28
CA GLY A 281 -5.61 -18.08 44.68
C GLY A 281 -5.72 -16.67 45.26
N THR A 282 -6.25 -15.69 44.50
CA THR A 282 -6.66 -14.42 45.10
C THR A 282 -7.89 -14.62 45.99
N GLU A 283 -7.85 -14.15 47.22
CA GLU A 283 -8.99 -14.11 48.15
C GLU A 283 -9.65 -12.72 48.15
N ASP A 284 -10.23 -12.33 47.01
CA ASP A 284 -10.89 -11.02 46.83
C ASP A 284 -12.42 -11.06 46.90
N GLY A 285 -12.99 -12.27 47.05
CA GLY A 285 -14.42 -12.49 47.21
C GLY A 285 -15.20 -12.58 45.89
N PHE A 286 -14.53 -12.65 44.73
CA PHE A 286 -15.20 -12.86 43.45
C PHE A 286 -15.15 -14.33 43.02
N GLU A 287 -16.31 -14.94 42.76
CA GLU A 287 -16.40 -16.30 42.20
C GLU A 287 -15.98 -16.37 40.72
N GLY A 288 -15.94 -15.21 40.05
CA GLY A 288 -15.58 -15.05 38.65
C GLY A 288 -14.74 -13.79 38.45
N THR A 289 -15.05 -13.00 37.43
CA THR A 289 -14.30 -11.75 37.17
C THR A 289 -14.54 -10.74 38.30
N SER A 290 -13.57 -9.85 38.52
CA SER A 290 -13.74 -8.68 39.38
C SER A 290 -14.25 -7.50 38.54
N PRO A 291 -14.84 -6.46 39.16
CA PRO A 291 -15.02 -5.18 38.49
C PRO A 291 -13.67 -4.67 37.98
N VAL A 292 -13.65 -4.05 36.80
CA VAL A 292 -12.42 -3.46 36.27
C VAL A 292 -11.89 -2.36 37.21
N ASP A 293 -10.57 -2.26 37.34
CA ASP A 293 -9.86 -1.32 38.23
C ASP A 293 -10.20 -1.49 39.72
N HIS A 294 -10.60 -2.70 40.13
CA HIS A 294 -11.02 -3.00 41.50
C HIS A 294 -9.94 -2.68 42.55
N TYR A 295 -8.67 -3.00 42.27
CA TYR A 295 -7.56 -2.82 43.21
C TYR A 295 -7.00 -1.39 43.23
N GLY A 296 -7.59 -0.47 42.44
CA GLY A 296 -7.25 0.94 42.39
C GLY A 296 -5.76 1.19 42.13
N GLU A 297 -5.19 2.20 42.79
CA GLU A 297 -3.78 2.62 42.58
C GLU A 297 -2.77 1.49 42.75
N ARG A 298 -3.04 0.51 43.63
CA ARG A 298 -2.13 -0.62 43.86
C ARG A 298 -2.16 -1.64 42.70
N GLY A 299 -3.28 -1.75 41.99
CA GLY A 299 -3.45 -2.62 40.82
C GLY A 299 -3.06 -1.99 39.48
N ARG A 300 -2.78 -0.68 39.46
CA ARG A 300 -2.38 0.03 38.25
C ARG A 300 -0.88 -0.04 38.05
N ASN A 301 -0.45 -0.37 36.83
CA ASN A 301 0.96 -0.39 36.47
C ASN A 301 1.55 1.04 36.31
N GLY A 302 2.82 1.14 35.90
CA GLY A 302 3.53 2.42 35.74
C GLY A 302 2.92 3.40 34.71
N PHE A 303 2.00 2.95 33.85
CA PHE A 303 1.23 3.81 32.95
C PHE A 303 -0.17 4.11 33.45
N GLY A 304 -0.57 3.60 34.61
CA GLY A 304 -1.91 3.79 35.18
C GLY A 304 -2.95 2.80 34.65
N LEU A 305 -2.52 1.68 34.05
CA LEU A 305 -3.40 0.65 33.49
C LEU A 305 -3.66 -0.44 34.56
N PRO A 306 -4.90 -0.61 35.03
CA PRO A 306 -5.30 -1.76 35.83
C PRO A 306 -5.45 -3.03 34.98
N ASP A 307 -5.44 -4.17 35.67
CA ASP A 307 -5.85 -5.48 35.14
C ASP A 307 -5.15 -5.88 33.84
N MET A 308 -3.94 -5.36 33.59
CA MET A 308 -3.11 -5.80 32.46
C MET A 308 -2.69 -7.28 32.58
N LEU A 309 -2.88 -7.88 33.76
CA LEU A 309 -2.61 -9.29 34.04
C LEU A 309 -3.74 -9.82 34.92
N GLY A 310 -4.21 -11.04 34.64
CA GLY A 310 -5.33 -11.66 35.36
C GLY A 310 -6.70 -11.12 34.93
N ASN A 311 -7.73 -11.38 35.74
CA ASN A 311 -9.14 -11.10 35.48
C ASN A 311 -9.66 -11.85 34.24
N VAL A 312 -9.37 -11.32 33.04
CA VAL A 312 -9.65 -11.96 31.75
C VAL A 312 -8.44 -11.87 30.84
N TRP A 313 -8.28 -12.87 29.98
CA TRP A 313 -7.42 -12.75 28.82
C TRP A 313 -7.93 -11.66 27.88
N GLU A 314 -7.06 -11.08 27.07
CA GLU A 314 -7.42 -9.99 26.16
C GLU A 314 -7.02 -10.26 24.72
N TRP A 315 -7.97 -10.08 23.80
CA TRP A 315 -7.72 -10.13 22.36
C TRP A 315 -6.75 -9.03 21.89
N CYS A 316 -5.76 -9.43 21.08
CA CYS A 316 -4.91 -8.53 20.32
C CYS A 316 -5.24 -8.58 18.82
N LEU A 317 -4.77 -7.57 18.09
CA LEU A 317 -4.99 -7.46 16.65
C LEU A 317 -4.27 -8.56 15.84
N ASP A 318 -3.14 -9.03 16.37
CA ASP A 318 -2.18 -9.91 15.70
C ASP A 318 -2.67 -11.35 15.52
N GLU A 319 -2.20 -11.98 14.45
CA GLU A 319 -2.23 -13.44 14.34
C GLU A 319 -1.13 -14.08 15.20
N TYR A 320 -1.42 -15.29 15.67
CA TYR A 320 -0.45 -16.08 16.41
C TYR A 320 0.53 -16.81 15.48
N GLY A 321 1.84 -16.55 15.64
CA GLY A 321 2.89 -17.20 14.88
C GLY A 321 4.31 -16.97 15.41
N PRO A 322 5.31 -17.72 14.90
CA PRO A 322 6.71 -17.63 15.32
C PRO A 322 7.40 -16.31 14.94
N ALA A 323 6.87 -15.62 13.92
CA ALA A 323 7.43 -14.38 13.37
C ALA A 323 6.44 -13.20 13.43
N ALA A 324 5.83 -12.94 14.59
CA ALA A 324 5.12 -11.68 14.80
C ALA A 324 6.14 -10.53 14.80
N ALA A 325 6.36 -9.96 13.61
CA ALA A 325 7.32 -8.88 13.37
C ALA A 325 6.96 -7.65 14.24
N PRO A 326 7.96 -6.85 14.67
CA PRO A 326 7.82 -5.93 15.79
C PRO A 326 6.89 -4.72 15.57
N GLU A 327 6.29 -4.53 14.39
CA GLU A 327 5.59 -3.27 14.05
C GLU A 327 4.42 -3.46 13.06
N ALA A 328 4.02 -4.70 12.76
CA ALA A 328 3.00 -4.99 11.77
C ALA A 328 2.19 -6.22 12.19
N ALA A 329 0.86 -6.07 12.30
CA ALA A 329 -0.04 -7.19 12.51
C ALA A 329 0.16 -8.24 11.39
N SER A 330 0.87 -9.33 11.66
CA SER A 330 0.94 -10.49 10.76
C SER A 330 -0.45 -11.11 10.66
N LYS A 331 -0.96 -11.39 9.44
CA LYS A 331 -2.34 -11.89 9.23
C LYS A 331 -2.54 -12.83 8.03
N ALA A 332 -1.95 -14.03 8.04
CA ALA A 332 -2.39 -15.18 7.26
C ALA A 332 -2.26 -16.54 8.00
N GLY A 333 -3.00 -16.72 9.10
CA GLY A 333 -3.12 -18.02 9.78
C GLY A 333 -4.32 -18.10 10.72
N PRO A 334 -4.60 -19.32 11.24
CA PRO A 334 -5.93 -19.69 11.74
C PRO A 334 -6.28 -19.14 13.12
N SER A 335 -5.37 -18.44 13.80
CA SER A 335 -5.57 -18.06 15.21
C SER A 335 -5.06 -16.65 15.52
N ARG A 336 -5.74 -15.97 16.44
CA ARG A 336 -5.42 -14.64 16.96
C ARG A 336 -4.76 -14.73 18.33
N VAL A 337 -3.95 -13.73 18.64
CA VAL A 337 -3.24 -13.65 19.92
C VAL A 337 -4.19 -13.18 21.02
N ILE A 338 -4.12 -13.83 22.18
CA ILE A 338 -4.58 -13.29 23.46
C ILE A 338 -3.41 -13.13 24.43
N ARG A 339 -3.54 -12.17 25.35
CA ARG A 339 -2.54 -11.81 26.37
C ARG A 339 -3.15 -11.66 27.76
N GLY A 340 -2.33 -11.71 28.81
CA GLY A 340 -2.73 -11.30 30.16
C GLY A 340 -3.00 -12.40 31.18
N GLY A 341 -3.48 -13.57 30.76
CA GLY A 341 -3.98 -14.57 31.72
C GLY A 341 -5.40 -14.25 32.20
N MET A 342 -6.03 -15.17 32.92
CA MET A 342 -7.35 -14.97 33.54
C MET A 342 -7.38 -15.37 35.01
N LEU A 343 -8.50 -15.09 35.68
CA LEU A 343 -8.74 -15.36 37.10
C LEU A 343 -8.43 -16.79 37.59
N ASP A 344 -8.53 -17.82 36.74
CA ASP A 344 -8.24 -19.22 37.13
C ASP A 344 -6.86 -19.68 36.63
N ASN A 345 -5.97 -18.76 36.30
CA ASN A 345 -4.59 -19.06 35.91
C ASN A 345 -3.61 -18.84 37.05
N PHE A 346 -2.62 -19.74 37.14
CA PHE A 346 -1.51 -19.64 38.09
C PHE A 346 -0.60 -18.46 37.76
N PRO A 347 0.14 -17.90 38.74
CA PRO A 347 1.09 -16.81 38.51
C PRO A 347 2.12 -17.08 37.40
N SER A 348 2.47 -18.35 37.16
CA SER A 348 3.37 -18.77 36.08
C SER A 348 2.81 -18.60 34.65
N ILE A 349 1.49 -18.47 34.52
CA ILE A 349 0.77 -18.17 33.26
C ILE A 349 0.45 -16.67 33.17
N VAL A 350 0.24 -16.00 34.30
CA VAL A 350 -0.16 -14.58 34.37
C VAL A 350 1.09 -13.68 34.30
N ARG A 351 1.93 -13.82 33.27
CA ARG A 351 3.15 -13.00 33.06
C ARG A 351 2.96 -12.00 31.94
N CYS A 352 3.73 -10.90 31.98
CA CYS A 352 3.78 -9.89 30.92
C CYS A 352 4.02 -10.51 29.54
N ALA A 353 4.90 -11.52 29.45
CA ALA A 353 5.31 -12.15 28.21
C ALA A 353 4.36 -13.25 27.70
N THR A 354 3.40 -13.71 28.52
CA THR A 354 2.57 -14.87 28.16
C THR A 354 1.59 -14.54 27.04
N ARG A 355 1.55 -15.43 26.05
CA ARG A 355 0.69 -15.35 24.87
C ARG A 355 0.03 -16.70 24.59
N SER A 356 -1.19 -16.68 24.05
CA SER A 356 -1.91 -17.89 23.64
C SER A 356 -2.67 -17.66 22.32
N PRO A 357 -2.83 -18.68 21.46
CA PRO A 357 -3.67 -18.62 20.26
C PRO A 357 -5.11 -19.06 20.52
N TYR A 358 -6.07 -18.39 19.88
CA TYR A 358 -7.42 -18.93 19.69
C TYR A 358 -7.99 -18.57 18.31
N ASP A 359 -8.92 -19.37 17.80
CA ASP A 359 -9.67 -19.05 16.58
C ASP A 359 -10.44 -17.73 16.74
N PRO A 360 -10.54 -16.87 15.72
CA PRO A 360 -11.21 -15.57 15.83
C PRO A 360 -12.70 -15.64 16.17
N THR A 361 -13.37 -16.79 15.98
CA THR A 361 -14.76 -17.02 16.39
C THR A 361 -14.89 -17.59 17.80
N HIS A 362 -13.78 -17.95 18.46
CA HIS A 362 -13.79 -18.61 19.75
C HIS A 362 -14.34 -17.71 20.85
N SER A 363 -15.30 -18.21 21.62
CA SER A 363 -15.96 -17.49 22.70
C SER A 363 -15.66 -18.14 24.04
N HIS A 364 -15.10 -17.37 24.96
CA HIS A 364 -14.61 -17.89 26.24
C HIS A 364 -14.95 -16.94 27.40
N SER A 365 -15.48 -17.47 28.51
CA SER A 365 -15.95 -16.65 29.65
C SER A 365 -14.85 -15.81 30.33
N GLY A 366 -13.63 -16.35 30.40
CA GLY A 366 -12.40 -15.63 30.80
C GLY A 366 -11.60 -14.96 29.67
N ILE A 367 -12.18 -14.69 28.49
CA ILE A 367 -11.55 -13.86 27.44
C ILE A 367 -12.44 -12.63 27.19
N GLY A 368 -11.86 -11.44 27.35
CA GLY A 368 -12.40 -10.14 26.97
C GLY A 368 -11.42 -9.39 26.05
N PHE A 369 -11.45 -8.06 26.09
CA PHE A 369 -10.54 -7.22 25.32
C PHE A 369 -10.51 -5.78 25.85
N ARG A 370 -9.50 -5.02 25.44
CA ARG A 370 -9.46 -3.55 25.54
C ARG A 370 -9.19 -2.92 24.18
N VAL A 371 -9.47 -1.63 24.04
CA VAL A 371 -9.31 -0.90 22.77
C VAL A 371 -8.06 -0.04 22.76
N ALA A 372 -7.51 0.25 21.59
CA ALA A 372 -6.44 1.19 21.34
C ALA A 372 -6.88 2.22 20.30
N VAL A 373 -6.45 3.47 20.46
CA VAL A 373 -6.61 4.52 19.44
C VAL A 373 -5.25 4.73 18.80
N ALA A 374 -5.14 4.35 17.53
CA ALA A 374 -3.92 4.56 16.77
C ALA A 374 -3.71 6.06 16.54
N VAL A 375 -2.52 6.55 16.86
CA VAL A 375 -2.05 7.86 16.39
C VAL A 375 -1.54 7.62 14.97
N GLY A 376 -2.46 7.54 14.00
CA GLY A 376 -2.07 7.56 12.59
C GLY A 376 -1.26 8.83 12.26
N VAL A 377 -0.69 8.90 11.05
CA VAL A 377 0.01 10.11 10.57
C VAL A 377 -0.74 11.38 10.98
N SER A 378 -0.07 12.21 11.80
CA SER A 378 -0.70 13.34 12.46
C SER A 378 -1.32 14.31 11.45
N ASP A 379 -2.42 14.97 11.80
CA ASP A 379 -3.02 16.01 10.95
C ASP A 379 -2.02 17.13 10.64
N ALA A 380 -1.00 17.31 11.48
CA ALA A 380 0.11 18.22 11.23
C ALA A 380 0.94 17.78 10.01
N PHE A 381 1.34 16.50 9.92
CA PHE A 381 2.03 15.98 8.74
C PHE A 381 1.15 16.11 7.49
N VAL A 382 -0.14 15.74 7.58
CA VAL A 382 -1.05 15.83 6.43
C VAL A 382 -1.15 17.28 5.94
N LYS A 383 -1.31 18.25 6.85
CA LYS A 383 -1.37 19.68 6.51
C LYS A 383 -0.05 20.23 5.98
N GLU A 384 1.07 19.86 6.58
CA GLU A 384 2.42 20.26 6.12
C GLU A 384 2.64 19.77 4.69
N VAL A 385 2.43 18.47 4.46
CA VAL A 385 2.66 17.87 3.15
C VAL A 385 1.68 18.40 2.13
N ALA A 386 0.38 18.53 2.45
CA ALA A 386 -0.61 19.09 1.52
C ALA A 386 -0.28 20.53 1.05
N ALA A 387 0.50 21.30 1.81
CA ALA A 387 0.96 22.63 1.42
C ALA A 387 2.15 22.64 0.45
N LEU A 388 2.80 21.49 0.23
CA LEU A 388 3.95 21.35 -0.65
C LEU A 388 3.52 21.16 -2.12
N PRO A 389 4.40 21.43 -3.11
CA PRO A 389 4.18 21.04 -4.50
C PRO A 389 4.02 19.52 -4.62
N ALA A 390 3.14 19.03 -5.52
CA ALA A 390 2.77 17.62 -5.57
C ALA A 390 3.95 16.63 -5.68
N GLN A 391 5.04 16.99 -6.36
CA GLN A 391 6.23 16.15 -6.43
C GLN A 391 6.88 15.96 -5.06
N GLU A 392 6.97 17.03 -4.26
CA GLU A 392 7.48 16.95 -2.90
C GLU A 392 6.47 16.29 -1.97
N GLN A 393 5.16 16.43 -2.23
CA GLN A 393 4.13 15.66 -1.51
C GLN A 393 4.37 14.16 -1.63
N VAL A 394 4.46 13.65 -2.86
CA VAL A 394 4.69 12.23 -3.13
C VAL A 394 6.01 11.78 -2.51
N LYS A 395 7.07 12.59 -2.60
CA LYS A 395 8.36 12.26 -1.99
C LYS A 395 8.28 12.13 -0.46
N ARG A 396 7.63 13.08 0.22
CA ARG A 396 7.42 13.02 1.68
C ARG A 396 6.53 11.85 2.09
N VAL A 397 5.48 11.57 1.32
CA VAL A 397 4.60 10.42 1.52
C VAL A 397 5.35 9.11 1.37
N VAL A 398 6.16 8.95 0.31
CA VAL A 398 6.99 7.74 0.08
C VAL A 398 8.03 7.57 1.18
N ALA A 399 8.66 8.66 1.63
CA ALA A 399 9.60 8.61 2.75
C ALA A 399 8.91 8.14 4.05
N LYS A 400 7.73 8.68 4.36
CA LYS A 400 6.96 8.28 5.55
C LYS A 400 6.40 6.86 5.42
N LEU A 401 6.00 6.42 4.22
CA LEU A 401 5.63 5.03 3.95
C LEU A 401 6.81 4.08 4.25
N LYS A 402 8.03 4.42 3.82
CA LYS A 402 9.24 3.63 4.13
C LYS A 402 9.54 3.59 5.63
N GLU A 403 9.35 4.71 6.32
CA GLU A 403 9.57 4.81 7.77
C GLU A 403 8.61 3.94 8.57
N LEU A 404 7.32 3.95 8.19
CA LEU A 404 6.26 3.18 8.85
C LEU A 404 6.27 1.71 8.42
N ASN A 405 6.81 1.40 7.25
CA ASN A 405 6.83 0.06 6.68
C ASN A 405 8.26 -0.30 6.27
N PRO A 406 9.09 -0.88 7.17
CA PRO A 406 10.48 -1.23 6.84
C PRO A 406 10.63 -2.18 5.63
N GLY A 407 9.59 -2.97 5.33
CA GLY A 407 9.55 -3.87 4.16
C GLY A 407 9.05 -3.22 2.86
N PHE A 408 8.68 -1.93 2.89
CA PHE A 408 8.25 -1.19 1.71
C PHE A 408 9.43 -0.89 0.79
N ASP A 409 9.28 -1.24 -0.49
CA ASP A 409 10.24 -0.91 -1.55
C ASP A 409 9.81 0.34 -2.34
N PRO A 410 10.48 1.49 -2.15
CA PRO A 410 10.19 2.72 -2.89
C PRO A 410 10.41 2.61 -4.40
N ALA A 411 11.22 1.64 -4.87
CA ALA A 411 11.48 1.46 -6.30
C ALA A 411 10.22 1.00 -7.06
N THR A 412 9.26 0.41 -6.35
CA THR A 412 7.98 -0.01 -6.92
C THR A 412 7.01 1.16 -7.16
N VAL A 413 7.36 2.38 -6.69
CA VAL A 413 6.48 3.54 -6.74
C VAL A 413 6.38 4.14 -8.14
N LYS A 414 5.20 4.06 -8.75
CA LYS A 414 4.81 4.80 -9.95
C LYS A 414 3.83 5.90 -9.59
N ARG A 415 3.92 7.03 -10.27
CA ARG A 415 3.12 8.22 -9.97
C ARG A 415 2.82 8.99 -11.24
N ASN A 416 1.65 9.63 -11.29
CA ASN A 416 1.31 10.60 -12.33
C ASN A 416 0.85 11.91 -11.70
N PHE A 417 1.05 13.01 -12.41
CA PHE A 417 0.62 14.33 -12.00
C PHE A 417 -0.19 15.01 -13.09
N GLU A 418 -1.33 15.58 -12.74
CA GLU A 418 -2.14 16.41 -13.63
C GLU A 418 -2.38 17.76 -12.97
N ASN A 419 -2.20 18.86 -13.71
CA ASN A 419 -2.39 20.21 -13.18
C ASN A 419 -1.68 20.47 -11.84
N ARG A 420 -0.47 19.92 -11.67
CA ARG A 420 0.35 19.98 -10.43
C ARG A 420 -0.27 19.27 -9.21
N VAL A 421 -1.14 18.31 -9.42
CA VAL A 421 -1.75 17.45 -8.40
C VAL A 421 -1.35 16.00 -8.68
N ALA A 422 -1.00 15.23 -7.64
CA ALA A 422 -0.75 13.80 -7.79
C ALA A 422 -2.09 13.07 -7.98
N THR A 423 -2.40 12.61 -9.20
CA THR A 423 -3.68 11.97 -9.53
C THR A 423 -3.61 10.44 -9.48
N PHE A 424 -2.41 9.88 -9.63
CA PHE A 424 -2.18 8.44 -9.62
C PHE A 424 -0.98 8.10 -8.74
N LEU A 425 -1.13 7.07 -7.90
CA LEU A 425 -0.06 6.46 -7.14
C LEU A 425 -0.18 4.94 -7.22
N GLN A 426 0.92 4.27 -7.50
CA GLN A 426 1.05 2.82 -7.43
C GLN A 426 2.30 2.46 -6.66
N PHE A 427 2.22 1.41 -5.85
CA PHE A 427 3.39 0.74 -5.27
C PHE A 427 3.06 -0.72 -4.94
N SER A 428 4.11 -1.53 -4.74
CA SER A 428 3.96 -2.89 -4.21
C SER A 428 3.58 -2.81 -2.74
N ALA A 429 2.45 -3.41 -2.37
CA ALA A 429 2.04 -3.48 -0.98
C ALA A 429 2.74 -4.63 -0.22
N VAL A 430 3.69 -5.35 -0.84
CA VAL A 430 4.51 -6.34 -0.13
C VAL A 430 5.29 -5.65 1.00
N GLY A 431 5.12 -6.13 2.23
CA GLY A 431 5.73 -5.52 3.41
C GLY A 431 5.08 -4.20 3.88
N VAL A 432 3.92 -3.83 3.33
CA VAL A 432 3.17 -2.61 3.70
C VAL A 432 1.95 -2.97 4.55
N THR A 433 1.83 -2.35 5.72
CA THR A 433 0.67 -2.46 6.62
C THR A 433 0.02 -1.11 6.91
N ASP A 434 0.80 -0.04 6.96
CA ASP A 434 0.31 1.31 7.23
C ASP A 434 0.39 2.19 5.97
N ILE A 435 -0.77 2.58 5.46
CA ILE A 435 -0.92 3.48 4.31
C ILE A 435 -1.41 4.88 4.71
N SER A 436 -1.41 5.22 6.01
CA SER A 436 -1.81 6.52 6.54
C SER A 436 -1.11 7.75 5.92
N PRO A 437 0.15 7.69 5.44
CA PRO A 437 0.77 8.82 4.75
C PRO A 437 0.03 9.23 3.47
N ILE A 438 -0.70 8.32 2.81
CA ILE A 438 -1.41 8.60 1.56
C ILE A 438 -2.47 9.70 1.73
N ARG A 439 -3.00 9.89 2.95
CA ARG A 439 -3.94 10.96 3.30
C ARG A 439 -3.46 12.36 2.91
N ALA A 440 -2.14 12.57 2.86
CA ALA A 440 -1.56 13.84 2.45
C ALA A 440 -1.76 14.17 0.96
N LEU A 441 -2.07 13.18 0.12
CA LEU A 441 -2.32 13.34 -1.31
C LEU A 441 -3.80 13.62 -1.57
N SER A 442 -4.25 14.80 -1.14
CA SER A 442 -5.67 15.20 -1.15
C SER A 442 -6.34 15.20 -2.54
N GLY A 443 -5.57 15.21 -3.63
CA GLY A 443 -6.08 15.12 -5.01
C GLY A 443 -5.90 13.76 -5.67
N LEU A 444 -5.54 12.71 -4.91
CA LEU A 444 -5.31 11.38 -5.45
C LEU A 444 -6.61 10.76 -5.93
N GLY A 445 -6.69 10.51 -7.24
CA GLY A 445 -7.86 9.93 -7.91
C GLY A 445 -7.75 8.43 -8.14
N THR A 446 -6.54 7.87 -8.23
CA THR A 446 -6.30 6.43 -8.39
C THR A 446 -5.18 5.95 -7.50
N LEU A 447 -5.45 4.86 -6.76
CA LEU A 447 -4.45 4.18 -5.94
C LEU A 447 -4.35 2.70 -6.34
N ASN A 448 -3.12 2.23 -6.56
CA ASN A 448 -2.80 0.81 -6.69
C ASN A 448 -1.79 0.39 -5.63
N CYS A 449 -2.26 -0.34 -4.62
CA CYS A 449 -1.49 -0.90 -3.52
C CYS A 449 -1.74 -2.42 -3.47
N SER A 450 -1.17 -3.14 -4.43
CA SER A 450 -1.36 -4.60 -4.57
C SER A 450 -0.13 -5.38 -4.15
N GLY A 451 -0.34 -6.58 -3.61
CA GLY A 451 0.68 -7.62 -3.55
C GLY A 451 0.82 -8.37 -4.87
N SER A 452 1.34 -9.58 -4.81
CA SER A 452 1.42 -10.52 -5.93
C SER A 452 1.04 -11.94 -5.49
N GLU A 453 0.84 -12.82 -6.46
CA GLU A 453 0.56 -14.24 -6.21
C GLU A 453 1.68 -14.94 -5.42
N SER A 454 2.95 -14.62 -5.72
CA SER A 454 4.12 -15.17 -5.03
C SER A 454 4.44 -14.47 -3.71
N GLN A 455 4.02 -13.21 -3.55
CA GLN A 455 4.29 -12.39 -2.38
C GLN A 455 3.03 -11.61 -2.03
N ARG A 456 2.19 -12.18 -1.16
CA ARG A 456 0.99 -11.49 -0.67
C ARG A 456 1.37 -10.34 0.25
N SER A 457 0.58 -9.27 0.18
CA SER A 457 0.71 -8.11 1.04
C SER A 457 0.00 -8.34 2.38
N PRO A 458 0.55 -7.85 3.51
CA PRO A 458 -0.13 -7.85 4.80
C PRO A 458 -1.13 -6.70 4.98
N LEU A 459 -1.29 -5.82 3.98
CA LEU A 459 -2.19 -4.67 4.03
C LEU A 459 -3.64 -5.12 4.31
N ALA A 460 -4.22 -4.63 5.40
CA ALA A 460 -5.59 -4.97 5.81
C ALA A 460 -6.47 -3.73 6.09
N ASP A 461 -5.86 -2.62 6.53
CA ASP A 461 -6.58 -1.41 6.91
C ASP A 461 -6.68 -0.41 5.75
N LEU A 462 -7.91 -0.11 5.34
CA LEU A 462 -8.22 0.90 4.32
C LEU A 462 -8.74 2.21 4.90
N THR A 463 -8.90 2.33 6.22
CA THR A 463 -9.39 3.54 6.91
C THR A 463 -8.64 4.81 6.52
N PRO A 464 -7.31 4.78 6.29
CA PRO A 464 -6.59 5.92 5.73
C PRO A 464 -7.12 6.50 4.42
N LEU A 465 -7.86 5.74 3.63
CA LEU A 465 -8.36 6.18 2.33
C LEU A 465 -9.69 6.93 2.43
N ALA A 466 -10.35 6.85 3.59
CA ALA A 466 -11.65 7.47 3.81
C ALA A 466 -11.61 8.97 3.53
N GLY A 467 -12.55 9.44 2.70
CA GLY A 467 -12.69 10.85 2.33
C GLY A 467 -11.75 11.34 1.21
N LEU A 468 -10.81 10.52 0.72
CA LEU A 468 -10.03 10.87 -0.47
C LEU A 468 -10.91 10.87 -1.73
N PRO A 469 -10.62 11.70 -2.75
CA PRO A 469 -11.39 11.76 -3.99
C PRO A 469 -11.05 10.59 -4.94
N LEU A 470 -10.77 9.41 -4.40
CA LEU A 470 -10.47 8.22 -5.20
C LEU A 470 -11.67 7.84 -6.06
N THR A 471 -11.40 7.63 -7.34
CA THR A 471 -12.33 7.06 -8.33
C THR A 471 -11.96 5.63 -8.67
N ARG A 472 -10.70 5.21 -8.47
CA ARG A 472 -10.25 3.83 -8.68
C ARG A 472 -9.33 3.36 -7.57
N LEU A 473 -9.60 2.17 -7.04
CA LEU A 473 -8.76 1.50 -6.04
C LEU A 473 -8.43 0.07 -6.50
N ASN A 474 -7.14 -0.25 -6.51
CA ASN A 474 -6.64 -1.60 -6.76
C ASN A 474 -5.82 -2.08 -5.56
N CYS A 475 -6.34 -3.07 -4.86
CA CYS A 475 -5.74 -3.69 -3.68
C CYS A 475 -5.87 -5.22 -3.81
N THR A 476 -5.19 -5.81 -4.79
CA THR A 476 -5.20 -7.27 -4.97
C THR A 476 -4.10 -7.98 -4.20
N HIS A 477 -4.33 -9.24 -3.85
CA HIS A 477 -3.35 -10.06 -3.09
C HIS A 477 -2.95 -9.41 -1.76
N VAL A 478 -3.92 -8.79 -1.09
CA VAL A 478 -3.81 -8.12 0.22
C VAL A 478 -4.66 -8.87 1.27
N GLN A 479 -4.62 -8.47 2.54
CA GLN A 479 -5.42 -9.07 3.62
C GLN A 479 -6.68 -8.27 3.98
N VAL A 480 -7.07 -7.29 3.16
CA VAL A 480 -8.30 -6.52 3.35
C VAL A 480 -9.50 -7.48 3.44
N SER A 481 -10.24 -7.37 4.55
CA SER A 481 -11.51 -8.08 4.78
C SER A 481 -12.69 -7.12 4.90
N ASP A 482 -12.44 -5.90 5.39
CA ASP A 482 -13.44 -4.87 5.65
C ASP A 482 -13.36 -3.76 4.60
N LEU A 483 -14.50 -3.46 3.97
CA LEU A 483 -14.66 -2.40 2.98
C LEU A 483 -15.38 -1.17 3.56
N GLY A 484 -15.68 -1.14 4.86
CA GLY A 484 -16.41 -0.05 5.54
C GLY A 484 -15.80 1.32 5.31
N ALA A 485 -14.47 1.41 5.28
CA ALA A 485 -13.74 2.65 4.96
C ALA A 485 -14.06 3.24 3.57
N LEU A 486 -14.56 2.43 2.64
CA LEU A 486 -14.89 2.85 1.27
C LEU A 486 -16.35 3.33 1.13
N LYS A 487 -17.18 3.11 2.16
CA LYS A 487 -18.61 3.43 2.13
C LYS A 487 -18.84 4.91 1.80
N GLY A 488 -19.67 5.16 0.79
CA GLY A 488 -20.00 6.52 0.35
C GLY A 488 -18.93 7.24 -0.47
N MET A 489 -17.80 6.59 -0.78
CA MET A 489 -16.81 7.13 -1.72
C MET A 489 -17.35 7.14 -3.16
N ARG A 490 -16.70 7.93 -4.04
CA ARG A 490 -17.06 8.04 -5.46
C ARG A 490 -16.25 7.09 -6.35
N LEU A 491 -15.99 5.87 -5.86
CA LEU A 491 -15.28 4.86 -6.64
C LEU A 491 -16.14 4.42 -7.82
N VAL A 492 -15.54 4.46 -9.00
CA VAL A 492 -16.05 3.91 -10.27
C VAL A 492 -15.46 2.53 -10.53
N GLY A 493 -14.25 2.26 -10.02
CA GLY A 493 -13.60 0.95 -10.12
C GLY A 493 -12.99 0.47 -8.81
N LEU A 494 -13.32 -0.76 -8.41
CA LEU A 494 -12.70 -1.44 -7.28
C LEU A 494 -12.17 -2.81 -7.70
N ASN A 495 -10.90 -3.06 -7.42
CA ASN A 495 -10.29 -4.38 -7.54
C ASN A 495 -9.73 -4.82 -6.19
N CYS A 496 -10.44 -5.74 -5.54
CA CYS A 496 -10.08 -6.36 -4.26
C CYS A 496 -9.89 -7.87 -4.43
N ALA A 497 -9.58 -8.36 -5.63
CA ALA A 497 -9.38 -9.78 -5.88
C ALA A 497 -8.23 -10.38 -5.04
N HIS A 498 -8.35 -11.66 -4.71
CA HIS A 498 -7.37 -12.38 -3.87
C HIS A 498 -7.17 -11.74 -2.48
N SER A 499 -8.23 -11.12 -1.93
CA SER A 499 -8.29 -10.60 -0.57
C SER A 499 -9.17 -11.45 0.35
N GLN A 500 -9.44 -10.99 1.57
CA GLN A 500 -10.29 -11.66 2.56
C GLN A 500 -11.73 -11.14 2.60
N VAL A 501 -12.13 -10.30 1.64
CA VAL A 501 -13.47 -9.71 1.57
C VAL A 501 -14.56 -10.79 1.54
N ARG A 502 -15.60 -10.58 2.35
CA ARG A 502 -16.80 -11.42 2.46
C ARG A 502 -18.08 -10.63 2.28
N ASP A 503 -18.13 -9.46 2.90
CA ASP A 503 -19.29 -8.57 2.89
C ASP A 503 -19.12 -7.46 1.85
N LEU A 504 -20.12 -7.31 0.97
CA LEU A 504 -20.20 -6.24 -0.04
C LEU A 504 -21.16 -5.12 0.36
N SER A 505 -21.84 -5.20 1.50
CA SER A 505 -22.77 -4.18 1.99
C SER A 505 -22.20 -2.76 2.03
N PRO A 506 -20.90 -2.53 2.35
CA PRO A 506 -20.31 -1.20 2.26
C PRO A 506 -20.34 -0.56 0.87
N LEU A 507 -20.52 -1.36 -0.19
CA LEU A 507 -20.54 -0.91 -1.59
C LEU A 507 -21.93 -0.51 -2.09
N GLU A 508 -22.98 -0.80 -1.32
CA GLU A 508 -24.37 -0.57 -1.73
C GLU A 508 -24.60 0.90 -2.14
N GLY A 509 -25.21 1.09 -3.31
CA GLY A 509 -25.53 2.42 -3.84
C GLY A 509 -24.34 3.25 -4.36
N MET A 510 -23.11 2.72 -4.35
CA MET A 510 -21.95 3.40 -4.90
C MET A 510 -21.98 3.46 -6.44
N PRO A 511 -21.33 4.46 -7.08
CA PRO A 511 -21.32 4.63 -8.54
C PRO A 511 -20.34 3.67 -9.25
N LEU A 512 -20.14 2.45 -8.72
CA LEU A 512 -19.20 1.49 -9.28
C LEU A 512 -19.67 0.98 -10.63
N GLU A 513 -18.81 1.11 -11.64
CA GLU A 513 -18.98 0.53 -12.97
C GLU A 513 -18.16 -0.76 -13.14
N GLY A 514 -17.09 -0.93 -12.36
CA GLY A 514 -16.25 -2.13 -12.38
C GLY A 514 -15.96 -2.65 -10.97
N LEU A 515 -16.27 -3.93 -10.73
CA LEU A 515 -15.92 -4.64 -9.50
C LEU A 515 -15.19 -5.93 -9.83
N ASN A 516 -14.01 -6.10 -9.24
CA ASN A 516 -13.30 -7.37 -9.21
C ASN A 516 -13.11 -7.83 -7.77
N CYS A 517 -13.88 -8.83 -7.37
CA CYS A 517 -13.83 -9.52 -6.08
C CYS A 517 -13.49 -11.01 -6.26
N ALA A 518 -12.81 -11.36 -7.35
CA ALA A 518 -12.46 -12.74 -7.64
C ALA A 518 -11.53 -13.35 -6.59
N ALA A 519 -11.62 -14.67 -6.39
CA ALA A 519 -10.83 -15.41 -5.41
C ALA A 519 -10.89 -14.83 -3.98
N THR A 520 -12.06 -14.31 -3.61
CA THR A 520 -12.40 -13.87 -2.24
C THR A 520 -13.41 -14.85 -1.62
N SER A 521 -13.89 -14.56 -0.41
CA SER A 521 -14.90 -15.37 0.28
C SER A 521 -16.33 -14.81 0.11
N VAL A 522 -16.56 -13.91 -0.85
CA VAL A 522 -17.89 -13.38 -1.17
C VAL A 522 -18.84 -14.51 -1.58
N SER A 523 -20.05 -14.49 -1.03
CA SER A 523 -21.13 -15.41 -1.41
C SER A 523 -22.45 -14.71 -1.75
N ASP A 524 -22.69 -13.53 -1.18
CA ASP A 524 -23.91 -12.75 -1.38
C ASP A 524 -23.66 -11.57 -2.32
N LEU A 525 -24.46 -11.49 -3.40
CA LEU A 525 -24.43 -10.40 -4.37
C LEU A 525 -25.58 -9.41 -4.18
N SER A 526 -26.45 -9.60 -3.19
CA SER A 526 -27.61 -8.73 -2.91
C SER A 526 -27.24 -7.24 -2.79
N PRO A 527 -26.11 -6.86 -2.15
CA PRO A 527 -25.69 -5.45 -2.10
C PRO A 527 -25.43 -4.80 -3.46
N LEU A 528 -25.25 -5.58 -4.53
CA LEU A 528 -24.97 -5.08 -5.88
C LEU A 528 -26.22 -4.74 -6.69
N ARG A 529 -27.41 -5.09 -6.19
CA ARG A 529 -28.68 -4.95 -6.93
C ARG A 529 -28.89 -3.51 -7.39
N GLY A 530 -29.14 -3.33 -8.69
CA GLY A 530 -29.44 -2.04 -9.29
C GLY A 530 -28.25 -1.08 -9.41
N MET A 531 -27.03 -1.50 -9.05
CA MET A 531 -25.82 -0.71 -9.26
C MET A 531 -25.48 -0.55 -10.75
N PRO A 532 -24.75 0.52 -11.15
CA PRO A 532 -24.41 0.77 -12.56
C PRO A 532 -23.24 -0.09 -13.07
N LEU A 533 -23.03 -1.29 -12.52
CA LEU A 533 -21.92 -2.17 -12.86
C LEU A 533 -22.01 -2.63 -14.33
N ARG A 534 -20.93 -2.37 -15.08
CA ARG A 534 -20.69 -2.86 -16.44
C ARG A 534 -19.81 -4.11 -16.43
N SER A 535 -18.90 -4.21 -15.47
CA SER A 535 -17.94 -5.31 -15.36
C SER A 535 -17.93 -5.91 -13.97
N LEU A 536 -18.21 -7.20 -13.86
CA LEU A 536 -18.16 -7.95 -12.60
C LEU A 536 -17.28 -9.21 -12.75
N MET A 537 -16.24 -9.28 -11.93
CA MET A 537 -15.36 -10.45 -11.80
C MET A 537 -15.52 -11.03 -10.40
N CYS A 538 -16.23 -12.15 -10.29
CA CYS A 538 -16.43 -12.87 -9.03
C CYS A 538 -16.11 -14.36 -9.18
N TYR A 539 -15.22 -14.71 -10.11
CA TYR A 539 -14.75 -16.08 -10.30
C TYR A 539 -14.00 -16.58 -9.05
N GLN A 540 -14.00 -17.89 -8.82
CA GLN A 540 -13.39 -18.54 -7.66
C GLN A 540 -13.92 -18.00 -6.31
N THR A 541 -15.19 -17.64 -6.24
CA THR A 541 -15.88 -17.22 -5.00
C THR A 541 -16.93 -18.26 -4.58
N ALA A 542 -17.58 -18.03 -3.44
CA ALA A 542 -18.65 -18.90 -2.93
C ALA A 542 -20.04 -18.53 -3.48
N VAL A 543 -20.13 -17.58 -4.43
CA VAL A 543 -21.38 -17.14 -5.05
C VAL A 543 -22.13 -18.33 -5.67
N SER A 544 -23.43 -18.40 -5.38
CA SER A 544 -24.33 -19.44 -5.91
C SER A 544 -25.60 -18.88 -6.55
N ASP A 545 -26.04 -17.71 -6.10
CA ASP A 545 -27.23 -17.01 -6.59
C ASP A 545 -26.84 -15.82 -7.48
N LEU A 546 -27.44 -15.73 -8.67
CA LEU A 546 -27.26 -14.64 -9.63
C LEU A 546 -28.49 -13.75 -9.75
N GLU A 547 -29.58 -14.01 -9.03
CA GLU A 547 -30.80 -13.20 -9.06
C GLU A 547 -30.55 -11.72 -8.78
N PRO A 548 -29.63 -11.31 -7.87
CA PRO A 548 -29.29 -9.90 -7.69
C PRO A 548 -28.78 -9.18 -8.95
N LEU A 549 -28.30 -9.93 -9.95
CA LEU A 549 -27.77 -9.37 -11.20
C LEU A 549 -28.84 -9.11 -12.27
N ARG A 550 -30.08 -9.59 -12.07
CA ARG A 550 -31.14 -9.48 -13.07
C ARG A 550 -31.41 -8.01 -13.44
N GLY A 551 -31.43 -7.73 -14.74
CA GLY A 551 -31.70 -6.39 -15.27
C GLY A 551 -30.56 -5.37 -15.10
N MET A 552 -29.38 -5.78 -14.62
CA MET A 552 -28.23 -4.90 -14.50
C MET A 552 -27.59 -4.59 -15.86
N PRO A 553 -26.89 -3.44 -16.02
CA PRO A 553 -26.24 -3.05 -17.28
C PRO A 553 -24.89 -3.76 -17.54
N LEU A 554 -24.75 -5.01 -17.10
CA LEU A 554 -23.51 -5.78 -17.17
C LEU A 554 -23.18 -6.16 -18.63
N THR A 555 -22.00 -5.74 -19.09
CA THR A 555 -21.43 -6.12 -20.39
C THR A 555 -20.37 -7.21 -20.25
N GLN A 556 -19.75 -7.34 -19.08
CA GLN A 556 -18.74 -8.35 -18.80
C GLN A 556 -18.98 -9.04 -17.46
N LEU A 557 -19.01 -10.37 -17.48
CA LEU A 557 -19.20 -11.19 -16.28
C LEU A 557 -18.25 -12.39 -16.27
N SER A 558 -17.55 -12.60 -15.15
CA SER A 558 -16.73 -13.80 -14.91
C SER A 558 -17.14 -14.51 -13.63
N ILE A 559 -17.65 -15.74 -13.76
CA ILE A 559 -18.21 -16.59 -12.71
C ILE A 559 -17.64 -18.03 -12.72
N PHE A 560 -16.54 -18.29 -13.42
CA PHE A 560 -15.91 -19.62 -13.37
C PHE A 560 -15.39 -19.94 -11.96
N GLY A 561 -15.38 -21.21 -11.56
CA GLY A 561 -15.01 -21.64 -10.21
C GLY A 561 -15.96 -21.17 -9.10
N THR A 562 -17.19 -20.77 -9.43
CA THR A 562 -18.23 -20.43 -8.44
C THR A 562 -19.17 -21.62 -8.18
N LYS A 563 -20.13 -21.45 -7.27
CA LYS A 563 -21.17 -22.46 -6.96
C LYS A 563 -22.46 -22.26 -7.77
N VAL A 564 -22.44 -21.40 -8.80
CA VAL A 564 -23.63 -21.05 -9.58
C VAL A 564 -24.20 -22.29 -10.29
N ALA A 565 -25.45 -22.60 -9.95
CA ALA A 565 -26.21 -23.69 -10.54
C ALA A 565 -27.19 -23.20 -11.62
N ASP A 566 -27.76 -22.00 -11.46
CA ASP A 566 -28.75 -21.42 -12.37
C ASP A 566 -28.19 -20.18 -13.09
N LEU A 567 -28.31 -20.16 -14.42
CA LEU A 567 -27.92 -19.03 -15.26
C LEU A 567 -29.11 -18.20 -15.75
N SER A 568 -30.34 -18.59 -15.43
CA SER A 568 -31.56 -17.90 -15.88
C SER A 568 -31.58 -16.38 -15.63
N PRO A 569 -30.94 -15.83 -14.56
CA PRO A 569 -30.87 -14.38 -14.36
C PRO A 569 -30.06 -13.62 -15.43
N LEU A 570 -29.24 -14.32 -16.22
CA LEU A 570 -28.35 -13.73 -17.23
C LEU A 570 -29.02 -13.45 -18.58
N LYS A 571 -30.20 -14.03 -18.85
CA LYS A 571 -30.83 -14.09 -20.18
C LYS A 571 -31.00 -12.73 -20.86
N ASP A 572 -31.35 -11.70 -20.09
CA ASP A 572 -31.68 -10.37 -20.60
C ASP A 572 -30.57 -9.34 -20.36
N LEU A 573 -29.41 -9.78 -19.88
CA LEU A 573 -28.27 -8.89 -19.65
C LEU A 573 -27.55 -8.57 -20.96
N PRO A 574 -27.04 -7.34 -21.15
CA PRO A 574 -26.33 -6.92 -22.36
C PRO A 574 -24.88 -7.42 -22.40
N LEU A 575 -24.65 -8.68 -22.02
CA LEU A 575 -23.32 -9.28 -21.91
C LEU A 575 -22.67 -9.43 -23.28
N THR A 576 -21.49 -8.86 -23.45
CA THR A 576 -20.61 -9.09 -24.60
C THR A 576 -19.51 -10.11 -24.28
N LYS A 577 -19.16 -10.27 -23.00
CA LYS A 577 -18.13 -11.22 -22.54
C LYS A 577 -18.62 -12.02 -21.33
N LEU A 578 -18.58 -13.35 -21.43
CA LEU A 578 -18.98 -14.25 -20.35
C LEU A 578 -17.93 -15.34 -20.11
N HIS A 579 -17.40 -15.42 -18.90
CA HIS A 579 -16.51 -16.50 -18.46
C HIS A 579 -17.18 -17.36 -17.39
N LEU A 580 -17.30 -18.67 -17.62
CA LEU A 580 -18.04 -19.61 -16.78
C LEU A 580 -17.54 -21.06 -16.91
N ASP A 581 -17.87 -21.89 -15.92
CA ASP A 581 -17.70 -23.34 -16.01
C ASP A 581 -18.85 -23.95 -16.83
N PHE A 582 -18.74 -23.84 -18.16
CA PHE A 582 -19.81 -24.21 -19.10
C PHE A 582 -20.11 -25.72 -19.07
N LYS A 583 -21.38 -26.06 -18.82
CA LYS A 583 -21.94 -27.41 -18.85
C LYS A 583 -22.98 -27.52 -19.96
N PRO A 584 -22.70 -28.21 -21.08
CA PRO A 584 -23.58 -28.21 -22.25
C PRO A 584 -25.05 -28.57 -21.98
N GLN A 585 -25.31 -29.54 -21.10
CA GLN A 585 -26.66 -30.02 -20.80
C GLN A 585 -27.49 -29.01 -20.01
N ARG A 586 -26.84 -28.14 -19.24
CA ARG A 586 -27.47 -27.17 -18.34
C ARG A 586 -27.51 -25.77 -18.95
N ASP A 587 -26.42 -25.36 -19.61
CA ASP A 587 -26.15 -23.95 -19.90
C ASP A 587 -26.47 -23.55 -21.34
N THR A 588 -26.57 -24.51 -22.27
CA THR A 588 -26.66 -24.22 -23.71
C THR A 588 -27.82 -23.30 -24.06
N GLU A 589 -29.01 -23.57 -23.54
CA GLU A 589 -30.20 -22.78 -23.87
C GLU A 589 -30.06 -21.33 -23.41
N VAL A 590 -29.67 -21.13 -22.15
CA VAL A 590 -29.50 -19.80 -21.56
C VAL A 590 -28.38 -19.03 -22.26
N VAL A 591 -27.18 -19.60 -22.40
CA VAL A 591 -26.05 -18.89 -23.01
C VAL A 591 -26.32 -18.57 -24.49
N ARG A 592 -27.02 -19.43 -25.23
CA ARG A 592 -27.46 -19.12 -26.61
C ARG A 592 -28.52 -18.04 -26.70
N SER A 593 -29.30 -17.83 -25.65
CA SER A 593 -30.35 -16.81 -25.64
C SER A 593 -29.76 -15.40 -25.55
N ILE A 594 -28.55 -15.25 -24.99
CA ILE A 594 -27.83 -13.98 -24.89
C ILE A 594 -27.16 -13.65 -26.22
N LYS A 595 -27.87 -12.89 -27.08
CA LYS A 595 -27.43 -12.60 -28.46
C LYS A 595 -26.29 -11.59 -28.58
N THR A 596 -25.99 -10.87 -27.51
CA THR A 596 -24.94 -9.83 -27.46
C THR A 596 -23.54 -10.40 -27.24
N LEU A 597 -23.40 -11.69 -26.94
CA LEU A 597 -22.10 -12.30 -26.63
C LEU A 597 -21.17 -12.30 -27.85
N GLU A 598 -20.00 -11.68 -27.68
CA GLU A 598 -18.89 -11.68 -28.63
C GLU A 598 -17.80 -12.68 -28.20
N ASP A 599 -17.65 -12.87 -26.88
CA ASP A 599 -16.67 -13.76 -26.26
C ASP A 599 -17.31 -14.68 -25.20
N ILE A 600 -17.03 -15.97 -25.31
CA ILE A 600 -17.34 -16.96 -24.28
C ILE A 600 -16.05 -17.68 -23.90
N ASN A 601 -15.67 -17.59 -22.62
CA ASN A 601 -14.48 -18.25 -22.08
C ASN A 601 -13.17 -17.89 -22.82
N GLY A 602 -13.05 -16.68 -23.39
CA GLY A 602 -11.88 -16.26 -24.17
C GLY A 602 -11.86 -16.79 -25.60
N TRP A 603 -13.01 -17.26 -26.09
CA TRP A 603 -13.21 -17.69 -27.47
C TRP A 603 -14.25 -16.78 -28.14
N PRO A 604 -14.04 -16.38 -29.40
CA PRO A 604 -15.11 -15.79 -30.20
C PRO A 604 -16.35 -16.68 -30.16
N THR A 605 -17.53 -16.09 -29.95
CA THR A 605 -18.79 -16.82 -29.76
C THR A 605 -19.05 -17.86 -30.85
N GLU A 606 -18.80 -17.54 -32.11
CA GLU A 606 -18.95 -18.49 -33.23
C GLU A 606 -18.00 -19.68 -33.13
N GLU A 607 -16.74 -19.44 -32.76
CA GLU A 607 -15.74 -20.48 -32.57
C GLU A 607 -16.11 -21.38 -31.38
N PHE A 608 -16.55 -20.77 -30.27
CA PHE A 608 -17.03 -21.50 -29.10
C PHE A 608 -18.16 -22.47 -29.45
N TRP A 609 -19.21 -21.99 -30.15
CA TRP A 609 -20.34 -22.83 -30.54
C TRP A 609 -19.98 -23.89 -31.60
N SER A 610 -19.01 -23.60 -32.48
CA SER A 610 -18.47 -24.56 -33.45
C SER A 610 -17.76 -25.74 -32.78
N GLN A 611 -17.09 -25.50 -31.65
CA GLN A 611 -16.48 -26.57 -30.86
C GLN A 611 -17.54 -27.38 -30.09
N VAL A 612 -18.50 -26.69 -29.45
CA VAL A 612 -19.59 -27.34 -28.71
C VAL A 612 -20.43 -28.24 -29.62
N SER A 613 -20.71 -27.82 -30.86
CA SER A 613 -21.44 -28.65 -31.84
C SER A 613 -20.67 -29.89 -32.29
N LYS A 614 -19.34 -29.89 -32.16
CA LYS A 614 -18.47 -31.06 -32.38
C LYS A 614 -18.34 -31.95 -31.13
N GLY A 615 -19.10 -31.67 -30.07
CA GLY A 615 -19.04 -32.39 -28.80
C GLY A 615 -17.82 -32.02 -27.95
N VAL A 616 -17.09 -30.95 -28.28
CA VAL A 616 -15.92 -30.48 -27.53
C VAL A 616 -16.32 -29.29 -26.68
N VAL A 617 -16.09 -29.37 -25.36
CA VAL A 617 -16.27 -28.22 -24.46
C VAL A 617 -15.00 -27.36 -24.48
N PRO A 618 -15.04 -26.12 -25.00
CA PRO A 618 -13.86 -25.25 -25.05
C PRO A 618 -13.37 -24.91 -23.64
N LYS A 619 -12.08 -25.12 -23.40
CA LYS A 619 -11.44 -24.73 -22.14
C LYS A 619 -11.31 -23.20 -22.07
N LEU A 620 -11.44 -22.66 -20.85
CA LEU A 620 -11.22 -21.25 -20.57
C LEU A 620 -9.84 -20.78 -21.09
N ARG A 621 -9.83 -19.74 -21.92
CA ARG A 621 -8.66 -19.03 -22.45
C ARG A 621 -8.59 -17.64 -21.83
N LEU A 622 -7.97 -17.50 -20.66
CA LEU A 622 -7.67 -16.16 -20.16
C LEU A 622 -6.53 -15.56 -20.99
N PRO A 623 -6.53 -14.25 -21.29
CA PRO A 623 -5.37 -13.58 -21.86
C PRO A 623 -4.14 -13.82 -20.98
N ALA A 624 -2.96 -13.97 -21.60
CA ALA A 624 -1.70 -14.13 -20.87
C ALA A 624 -1.52 -13.00 -19.85
N ARG A 625 -1.12 -13.36 -18.62
CA ARG A 625 -0.83 -12.49 -17.45
C ARG A 625 -0.58 -11.02 -17.86
N VAL A 626 -1.55 -10.15 -17.58
CA VAL A 626 -1.28 -8.71 -17.55
C VAL A 626 -0.38 -8.48 -16.32
N PRO A 627 0.86 -7.98 -16.47
CA PRO A 627 1.69 -7.64 -15.33
C PRO A 627 0.98 -6.59 -14.47
N SER A 628 1.17 -6.64 -13.15
CA SER A 628 0.52 -5.79 -12.10
C SER A 628 0.70 -4.26 -12.26
N SER A 629 1.26 -3.81 -13.38
CA SER A 629 1.51 -2.42 -13.71
C SER A 629 0.63 -1.81 -14.79
N ALA A 630 -0.35 -2.55 -15.32
CA ALA A 630 -1.41 -1.97 -16.14
C ALA A 630 -2.73 -2.08 -15.39
N ALA A 631 -3.32 -0.92 -15.06
CA ALA A 631 -4.72 -0.86 -14.70
C ALA A 631 -5.55 -1.60 -15.77
N PRO A 632 -6.61 -2.35 -15.41
CA PRO A 632 -7.50 -2.90 -16.42
C PRO A 632 -8.15 -1.73 -17.20
N PRO A 633 -8.23 -1.81 -18.54
CA PRO A 633 -8.96 -0.83 -19.32
C PRO A 633 -10.45 -1.04 -19.06
N VAL A 634 -11.12 0.00 -18.56
CA VAL A 634 -12.58 0.12 -18.58
C VAL A 634 -12.88 1.45 -19.26
N ASP A 635 -12.88 1.45 -20.59
CA ASP A 635 -14.07 1.65 -21.43
C ASP A 635 -13.61 1.91 -22.89
N ASP A 636 -14.01 1.06 -23.84
CA ASP A 636 -13.58 1.10 -25.26
C ASP A 636 -14.41 2.12 -26.08
N ALA A 637 -15.09 3.05 -25.40
CA ALA A 637 -15.99 4.04 -26.01
C ALA A 637 -15.46 5.49 -26.01
N PHE A 638 -14.37 5.81 -25.29
CA PHE A 638 -13.84 7.19 -25.22
C PHE A 638 -12.64 7.46 -26.16
N VAL A 639 -12.06 6.42 -26.78
CA VAL A 639 -10.93 6.58 -27.71
C VAL A 639 -11.37 7.02 -29.12
N ARG A 640 -12.67 6.97 -29.44
CA ARG A 640 -13.16 7.25 -30.81
C ARG A 640 -13.53 8.70 -31.11
N GLU A 641 -13.47 9.64 -30.16
CA GLU A 641 -13.89 11.03 -30.40
C GLU A 641 -12.77 12.10 -30.29
N VAL A 642 -11.49 11.70 -30.24
CA VAL A 642 -10.35 12.66 -30.28
C VAL A 642 -9.45 12.52 -31.52
N ALA A 643 -9.76 11.61 -32.47
CA ALA A 643 -8.95 11.47 -33.69
C ALA A 643 -9.80 11.52 -34.97
N ALA A 644 -9.98 12.72 -35.50
CA ALA A 644 -10.29 12.90 -36.91
C ALA A 644 -8.99 12.94 -37.74
N LEU A 645 -8.98 12.17 -38.84
CA LEU A 645 -8.01 12.03 -39.96
C LEU A 645 -6.93 10.92 -39.84
N PRO A 646 -6.52 10.30 -40.98
CA PRO A 646 -7.11 9.12 -41.64
C PRO A 646 -6.26 7.84 -41.40
N PRO A 647 -6.73 6.65 -41.81
CA PRO A 647 -6.37 5.38 -41.16
C PRO A 647 -5.01 4.83 -41.60
N ALA A 648 -4.20 4.39 -40.62
CA ALA A 648 -3.08 3.49 -40.83
C ALA A 648 -3.51 2.02 -40.59
N PRO A 649 -2.86 1.03 -41.23
CA PRO A 649 -3.34 -0.35 -41.33
C PRO A 649 -3.07 -1.19 -40.07
N LYS A 650 -3.80 -2.31 -39.98
CA LYS A 650 -4.01 -3.19 -38.81
C LYS A 650 -2.73 -3.78 -38.17
N PRO A 651 -2.77 -4.17 -36.87
CA PRO A 651 -1.60 -4.45 -36.05
C PRO A 651 -1.20 -5.94 -36.04
N GLY A 652 0.11 -6.19 -36.07
CA GLY A 652 0.78 -7.41 -35.62
C GLY A 652 1.81 -7.03 -34.56
N ALA A 653 1.80 -7.70 -33.41
CA ALA A 653 2.41 -7.22 -32.17
C ALA A 653 3.89 -7.63 -31.95
N LYS A 654 4.52 -6.90 -31.00
CA LYS A 654 5.62 -7.25 -30.06
C LYS A 654 7.03 -6.79 -30.49
N SER A 655 7.66 -5.85 -29.78
CA SER A 655 8.36 -6.03 -28.48
C SER A 655 9.07 -4.73 -28.03
N TYR A 656 9.88 -4.78 -26.95
CA TYR A 656 10.76 -3.70 -26.47
C TYR A 656 11.73 -3.14 -27.56
N ASP A 657 11.91 -3.88 -28.66
CA ASP A 657 12.69 -3.48 -29.83
C ASP A 657 12.04 -2.35 -30.66
N ASP A 658 10.70 -2.22 -30.66
CA ASP A 658 10.00 -1.30 -31.58
C ASP A 658 10.10 0.17 -31.16
N VAL A 659 10.31 0.43 -29.87
CA VAL A 659 10.45 1.78 -29.32
C VAL A 659 11.81 2.39 -29.66
N TYR A 660 12.85 1.58 -29.88
CA TYR A 660 14.17 2.06 -30.32
C TYR A 660 14.23 2.37 -31.82
N VAL A 661 13.40 1.71 -32.65
CA VAL A 661 13.34 1.96 -34.10
C VAL A 661 12.64 3.29 -34.41
N ALA A 662 11.59 3.63 -33.67
CA ALA A 662 10.73 4.78 -33.97
C ALA A 662 11.46 6.14 -33.84
N THR A 663 12.42 6.27 -32.91
CA THR A 663 13.25 7.48 -32.77
C THR A 663 14.40 7.56 -33.76
N ALA A 664 14.83 6.44 -34.35
CA ALA A 664 15.89 6.39 -35.37
C ALA A 664 15.36 6.48 -36.81
N ALA A 665 14.08 6.16 -37.06
CA ALA A 665 13.50 6.18 -38.40
C ALA A 665 13.16 7.59 -38.93
N MET A 666 13.16 8.62 -38.07
CA MET A 666 12.88 10.01 -38.49
C MET A 666 14.12 10.82 -38.92
N ALA A 667 15.32 10.24 -38.90
CA ALA A 667 16.52 10.89 -39.42
C ALA A 667 17.44 9.86 -40.07
N GLY A 668 17.81 10.07 -41.34
CA GLY A 668 18.76 9.20 -42.03
C GLY A 668 20.03 8.97 -41.19
N ARG A 669 20.53 7.71 -41.21
CA ARG A 669 21.76 7.19 -40.57
C ARG A 669 22.23 7.91 -39.29
N ILE A 670 22.15 7.23 -38.15
CA ILE A 670 22.75 7.68 -36.88
C ILE A 670 24.21 8.12 -37.12
N PRO A 671 24.55 9.40 -36.87
CA PRO A 671 25.86 9.95 -37.20
C PRO A 671 27.00 9.15 -36.55
N HIS A 672 27.95 8.68 -37.35
CA HIS A 672 29.13 7.98 -36.83
C HIS A 672 29.96 8.95 -35.98
N PRO A 673 30.59 8.50 -34.90
CA PRO A 673 31.56 9.33 -34.17
C PRO A 673 32.83 9.72 -34.95
N LEU A 674 33.01 9.17 -36.15
CA LEU A 674 34.05 9.55 -37.12
C LEU A 674 33.49 10.52 -38.17
N SER A 675 32.29 11.07 -37.93
CA SER A 675 31.67 12.06 -38.79
C SER A 675 32.60 13.26 -38.90
N ARG A 676 32.87 13.68 -40.15
CA ARG A 676 33.64 14.90 -40.44
C ARG A 676 32.84 16.17 -40.15
N LYS A 677 31.53 16.06 -39.88
CA LYS A 677 30.70 17.18 -39.46
C LYS A 677 30.88 17.42 -37.97
N THR A 678 31.27 18.64 -37.62
CA THR A 678 31.46 19.09 -36.24
C THR A 678 30.51 20.25 -35.90
N TYR A 679 30.21 20.43 -34.62
CA TYR A 679 29.55 21.61 -34.08
C TYR A 679 30.42 22.22 -32.97
N LYS A 680 30.28 23.53 -32.73
CA LYS A 680 31.12 24.26 -31.77
C LYS A 680 30.40 24.43 -30.43
N VAL A 681 31.06 24.06 -29.34
CA VAL A 681 30.59 24.26 -27.96
C VAL A 681 31.51 25.24 -27.25
N LYS A 682 30.95 26.30 -26.65
CA LYS A 682 31.72 27.27 -25.87
C LYS A 682 31.74 26.84 -24.39
N HIS A 683 32.93 26.62 -23.83
CA HIS A 683 33.13 26.24 -22.43
C HIS A 683 34.16 27.18 -21.79
N GLY A 684 33.69 28.05 -20.90
CA GLY A 684 34.50 29.16 -20.38
C GLY A 684 34.93 30.11 -21.50
N ALA A 685 36.22 30.45 -21.55
CA ALA A 685 36.82 31.29 -22.60
C ALA A 685 37.20 30.51 -23.88
N GLN A 686 37.03 29.18 -23.91
CA GLN A 686 37.47 28.32 -25.01
C GLN A 686 36.28 27.84 -25.84
N THR A 687 36.52 27.67 -27.15
CA THR A 687 35.57 27.05 -28.08
C THR A 687 36.11 25.69 -28.49
N VAL A 688 35.31 24.65 -28.29
CA VAL A 688 35.66 23.25 -28.57
C VAL A 688 34.85 22.78 -29.78
N GLU A 689 35.50 22.22 -30.79
CA GLU A 689 34.82 21.54 -31.89
C GLU A 689 34.49 20.09 -31.52
N VAL A 690 33.23 19.70 -31.71
CA VAL A 690 32.68 18.41 -31.29
C VAL A 690 32.11 17.69 -32.51
N PRO A 691 32.51 16.44 -32.80
CA PRO A 691 31.88 15.65 -33.85
C PRO A 691 30.36 15.49 -33.62
N GLU A 692 29.56 15.53 -34.67
CA GLU A 692 28.08 15.46 -34.61
C GLU A 692 27.54 14.21 -33.87
N GLY A 693 28.30 13.11 -33.90
CA GLY A 693 28.00 11.86 -33.19
C GLY A 693 28.41 11.84 -31.71
N MET A 694 28.99 12.92 -31.18
CA MET A 694 29.47 13.00 -29.79
C MET A 694 28.84 14.15 -29.02
N VAL A 695 28.94 14.08 -27.71
CA VAL A 695 28.57 15.12 -26.75
C VAL A 695 29.80 15.51 -25.94
N PHE A 696 30.07 16.81 -25.85
CA PHE A 696 31.09 17.34 -24.94
C PHE A 696 30.54 17.43 -23.52
N VAL A 697 31.22 16.79 -22.57
CA VAL A 697 30.90 16.83 -21.14
C VAL A 697 31.92 17.74 -20.46
N PRO A 698 31.50 18.93 -19.97
CA PRO A 698 32.37 19.79 -19.19
C PRO A 698 32.64 19.11 -17.85
N GLY A 699 33.88 18.73 -17.60
CA GLY A 699 34.28 18.01 -16.38
C GLY A 699 33.94 18.75 -15.08
N GLY A 700 34.11 18.08 -13.96
CA GLY A 700 33.88 18.64 -12.63
C GLY A 700 33.82 17.59 -11.53
N LYS A 701 33.57 18.08 -10.32
CA LYS A 701 33.46 17.26 -9.11
C LYS A 701 32.03 16.76 -8.90
N PHE A 702 31.89 15.49 -8.56
CA PHE A 702 30.61 14.90 -8.12
C PHE A 702 30.82 13.73 -7.15
N LEU A 703 29.76 13.31 -6.46
CA LEU A 703 29.77 12.12 -5.61
C LEU A 703 29.42 10.88 -6.44
N MET A 704 30.32 9.90 -6.46
CA MET A 704 30.18 8.62 -7.15
C MET A 704 30.09 7.48 -6.13
N GLY A 705 29.15 6.56 -6.32
CA GLY A 705 28.90 5.44 -5.40
C GLY A 705 27.59 5.60 -4.61
N ASP A 706 27.25 4.57 -3.83
CA ASP A 706 26.01 4.46 -3.05
C ASP A 706 26.33 3.86 -1.68
N ASN A 707 25.84 4.49 -0.60
CA ASN A 707 26.01 4.02 0.77
C ASN A 707 24.85 3.11 1.23
N THR A 708 23.86 2.86 0.38
CA THR A 708 22.65 2.09 0.68
C THR A 708 22.64 0.68 0.08
N GLU A 709 23.55 0.40 -0.87
CA GLU A 709 23.66 -0.88 -1.57
C GLU A 709 25.00 -1.59 -1.28
N PRO A 710 25.01 -2.80 -0.68
CA PRO A 710 26.26 -3.48 -0.25
C PRO A 710 27.22 -3.85 -1.38
N ALA A 711 26.72 -3.95 -2.62
CA ALA A 711 27.51 -4.27 -3.80
C ALA A 711 28.07 -3.02 -4.52
N ALA A 712 27.62 -1.82 -4.13
CA ALA A 712 28.12 -0.57 -4.68
C ALA A 712 29.37 -0.12 -3.92
N ARG A 713 30.24 0.66 -4.58
CA ARG A 713 31.28 1.39 -3.85
C ARG A 713 30.63 2.46 -2.98
N PRO A 714 31.11 2.70 -1.75
CA PRO A 714 30.66 3.81 -0.93
C PRO A 714 30.75 5.14 -1.68
N ALA A 715 29.81 6.04 -1.41
CA ALA A 715 29.78 7.36 -2.03
C ALA A 715 31.07 8.14 -1.68
N HIS A 716 31.84 8.51 -2.70
CA HIS A 716 33.08 9.27 -2.59
C HIS A 716 33.15 10.37 -3.65
N GLU A 717 33.87 11.46 -3.37
CA GLU A 717 34.04 12.54 -4.33
C GLU A 717 35.00 12.11 -5.44
N VAL A 718 34.61 12.34 -6.69
CA VAL A 718 35.44 12.17 -7.88
C VAL A 718 35.53 13.49 -8.64
N ASP A 719 36.69 13.76 -9.24
CA ASP A 719 36.94 14.92 -10.08
C ASP A 719 37.28 14.45 -11.50
N VAL A 720 36.37 14.68 -12.44
CA VAL A 720 36.50 14.20 -13.81
C VAL A 720 36.88 15.34 -14.74
N LYS A 721 37.94 15.15 -15.53
CA LYS A 721 38.35 16.12 -16.55
C LYS A 721 37.34 16.15 -17.70
N PRO A 722 37.17 17.28 -18.41
CA PRO A 722 36.28 17.35 -19.56
C PRO A 722 36.60 16.27 -20.62
N PHE A 723 35.57 15.68 -21.20
CA PHE A 723 35.70 14.60 -22.18
C PHE A 723 34.56 14.60 -23.19
N PHE A 724 34.69 13.78 -24.24
CA PHE A 724 33.61 13.52 -25.20
C PHE A 724 33.05 12.13 -24.97
N ILE A 725 31.73 12.01 -25.02
CA ILE A 725 31.03 10.72 -24.98
C ILE A 725 30.15 10.56 -26.21
N ASP A 726 29.91 9.32 -26.62
CA ASP A 726 28.97 9.03 -27.71
C ASP A 726 27.58 9.58 -27.41
N LYS A 727 26.97 10.19 -28.43
CA LYS A 727 25.59 10.71 -28.33
C LYS A 727 24.54 9.58 -28.37
N TYR A 728 24.89 8.46 -28.98
CA TYR A 728 24.04 7.27 -29.15
C TYR A 728 24.87 6.01 -28.94
N GLU A 729 24.25 4.90 -28.54
CA GLU A 729 24.93 3.61 -28.45
C GLU A 729 25.47 3.17 -29.82
N VAL A 730 26.57 2.41 -29.81
CA VAL A 730 27.16 1.86 -31.04
C VAL A 730 26.17 0.90 -31.69
N THR A 731 25.85 1.14 -32.96
CA THR A 731 24.86 0.34 -33.69
C THR A 731 25.48 -0.90 -34.34
N ASN A 732 24.63 -1.85 -34.72
CA ASN A 732 25.04 -3.04 -35.46
C ASN A 732 25.73 -2.69 -36.79
N ALA A 733 25.21 -1.71 -37.53
CA ALA A 733 25.83 -1.26 -38.78
C ALA A 733 27.23 -0.69 -38.53
N GLN A 734 27.39 0.19 -37.54
CA GLN A 734 28.68 0.81 -37.21
C GLN A 734 29.73 -0.22 -36.73
N TYR A 735 29.31 -1.18 -35.90
CA TYR A 735 30.22 -2.23 -35.44
C TYR A 735 30.62 -3.19 -36.57
N MET A 736 29.72 -3.47 -37.52
CA MET A 736 30.03 -4.31 -38.68
C MET A 736 30.93 -3.61 -39.70
N GLU A 737 30.92 -2.28 -39.78
CA GLU A 737 31.94 -1.52 -40.53
C GLU A 737 33.34 -1.71 -39.94
N PHE A 738 33.47 -1.66 -38.61
CA PHE A 738 34.72 -1.98 -37.91
C PHE A 738 35.19 -3.42 -38.19
N VAL A 739 34.29 -4.40 -38.08
CA VAL A 739 34.60 -5.80 -38.39
C VAL A 739 35.08 -5.95 -39.83
N LYS A 740 34.39 -5.32 -40.79
CA LYS A 740 34.77 -5.35 -42.21
C LYS A 740 36.13 -4.69 -42.45
N ALA A 741 36.42 -3.59 -41.76
CA ALA A 741 37.66 -2.83 -41.93
C ALA A 741 38.88 -3.50 -41.28
N THR A 742 38.68 -4.28 -40.22
CA THR A 742 39.78 -4.78 -39.37
C THR A 742 39.89 -6.30 -39.30
N GLY A 743 38.91 -7.04 -39.84
CA GLY A 743 38.82 -8.49 -39.70
C GLY A 743 38.54 -8.98 -38.28
N HIS A 744 38.10 -8.09 -37.37
CA HIS A 744 37.77 -8.45 -35.99
C HIS A 744 36.56 -9.37 -35.88
N ARG A 745 36.35 -9.94 -34.69
CA ARG A 745 35.26 -10.89 -34.45
C ARG A 745 33.89 -10.23 -34.56
N MET A 746 33.02 -10.86 -35.34
CA MET A 746 31.59 -10.55 -35.39
C MET A 746 30.90 -10.87 -34.06
N PRO A 747 29.84 -10.12 -33.67
CA PRO A 747 29.02 -10.48 -32.52
C PRO A 747 28.42 -11.88 -32.68
N SER A 748 28.26 -12.61 -31.58
CA SER A 748 27.90 -14.04 -31.62
C SER A 748 26.56 -14.33 -32.30
N TYR A 749 25.61 -13.38 -32.26
CA TYR A 749 24.31 -13.53 -32.90
C TYR A 749 24.37 -13.24 -34.42
N VAL A 750 25.23 -12.31 -34.86
CA VAL A 750 25.51 -12.06 -36.29
C VAL A 750 26.26 -13.24 -36.90
N LYS A 751 27.24 -13.80 -36.17
CA LYS A 751 27.96 -15.02 -36.59
C LYS A 751 27.01 -16.20 -36.76
N ARG A 752 26.05 -16.38 -35.85
CA ARG A 752 25.00 -17.42 -35.95
C ARG A 752 24.06 -17.20 -37.13
N ASN A 753 23.93 -15.97 -37.60
CA ASN A 753 23.13 -15.60 -38.77
C ASN A 753 23.99 -15.45 -40.04
N ALA A 754 25.01 -16.30 -40.20
CA ALA A 754 25.89 -16.35 -41.37
C ALA A 754 26.56 -15.01 -41.74
N GLY A 755 26.78 -14.11 -40.77
CA GLY A 755 27.40 -12.81 -40.99
C GLY A 755 26.42 -11.66 -41.29
N ASN A 756 25.12 -11.93 -41.30
CA ASN A 756 24.08 -10.93 -41.58
C ASN A 756 23.47 -10.38 -40.29
N ILE A 757 23.28 -9.06 -40.24
CA ILE A 757 22.46 -8.40 -39.22
C ILE A 757 20.99 -8.80 -39.49
N PRO A 758 20.19 -9.18 -38.48
CA PRO A 758 18.76 -9.39 -38.68
C PRO A 758 18.08 -8.16 -39.28
N GLU A 759 17.16 -8.38 -40.21
CA GLU A 759 16.49 -7.32 -40.97
C GLU A 759 15.86 -6.26 -40.05
N GLY A 760 16.13 -4.98 -40.31
CA GLY A 760 15.61 -3.85 -39.54
C GLY A 760 16.40 -3.51 -38.27
N ARG A 761 17.48 -4.24 -37.96
CA ARG A 761 18.29 -4.02 -36.74
C ARG A 761 19.60 -3.29 -36.97
N GLU A 762 19.79 -2.68 -38.14
CA GLU A 762 21.02 -1.98 -38.51
C GLU A 762 21.35 -0.82 -37.55
N ASN A 763 20.31 -0.10 -37.09
CA ASN A 763 20.42 1.02 -36.16
C ASN A 763 20.21 0.63 -34.69
N HIS A 764 20.02 -0.66 -34.38
CA HIS A 764 19.89 -1.11 -33.00
C HIS A 764 21.27 -1.17 -32.33
N PRO A 765 21.35 -0.99 -31.00
CA PRO A 765 22.58 -1.18 -30.25
C PRO A 765 23.19 -2.56 -30.50
N VAL A 766 24.51 -2.59 -30.66
CA VAL A 766 25.25 -3.84 -30.76
C VAL A 766 25.36 -4.51 -29.39
N THR A 767 24.88 -5.74 -29.29
CA THR A 767 24.92 -6.56 -28.07
C THR A 767 25.83 -7.77 -28.23
N CYS A 768 26.15 -8.45 -27.13
CA CYS A 768 27.04 -9.62 -27.12
C CYS A 768 28.46 -9.33 -27.65
N VAL A 769 28.99 -8.14 -27.34
CA VAL A 769 30.37 -7.72 -27.64
C VAL A 769 31.21 -7.92 -26.39
N ALA A 770 32.34 -8.63 -26.50
CA ALA A 770 33.25 -8.79 -25.36
C ALA A 770 34.01 -7.49 -25.09
N TRP A 771 34.46 -7.27 -23.86
CA TRP A 771 35.21 -6.07 -23.48
C TRP A 771 36.40 -5.80 -24.41
N ALA A 772 37.17 -6.84 -24.76
CA ALA A 772 38.32 -6.71 -25.66
C ALA A 772 37.93 -6.23 -27.07
N ASP A 773 36.79 -6.69 -27.59
CA ASP A 773 36.33 -6.30 -28.91
C ASP A 773 35.71 -4.88 -28.88
N ALA A 774 35.07 -4.49 -27.78
CA ALA A 774 34.62 -3.11 -27.53
C ALA A 774 35.80 -2.13 -27.39
N ALA A 775 36.87 -2.54 -26.70
CA ALA A 775 38.10 -1.77 -26.57
C ALA A 775 38.81 -1.62 -27.93
N ALA A 776 38.83 -2.67 -28.75
CA ALA A 776 39.37 -2.62 -30.11
C ALA A 776 38.55 -1.68 -31.02
N TYR A 777 37.22 -1.72 -30.94
CA TYR A 777 36.34 -0.77 -31.64
C TYR A 777 36.61 0.68 -31.22
N ALA A 778 36.70 0.94 -29.91
CA ALA A 778 37.00 2.26 -29.39
C ALA A 778 38.37 2.75 -29.89
N THR A 779 39.39 1.89 -29.84
CA THR A 779 40.74 2.18 -30.35
C THR A 779 40.73 2.48 -31.84
N TRP A 780 39.99 1.70 -32.63
CA TRP A 780 39.83 1.93 -34.08
C TRP A 780 39.17 3.27 -34.38
N CYS A 781 38.23 3.70 -33.55
CA CYS A 781 37.63 5.04 -33.65
C CYS A 781 38.53 6.17 -33.09
N GLY A 782 39.71 5.86 -32.55
CA GLY A 782 40.57 6.85 -31.88
C GLY A 782 40.03 7.33 -30.52
N LYS A 783 39.19 6.52 -29.86
CA LYS A 783 38.53 6.83 -28.59
C LYS A 783 39.02 5.96 -27.44
N ARG A 784 38.53 6.29 -26.24
CA ARG A 784 38.68 5.48 -25.02
C ARG A 784 37.32 4.97 -24.58
N LEU A 785 37.29 3.79 -23.95
CA LEU A 785 36.09 3.32 -23.26
C LEU A 785 35.79 4.23 -22.05
N PRO A 786 34.52 4.33 -21.61
CA PRO A 786 34.19 4.94 -20.33
C PRO A 786 35.00 4.31 -19.19
N THR A 787 35.50 5.13 -18.28
CA THR A 787 36.21 4.66 -17.08
C THR A 787 35.25 4.63 -15.90
N GLU A 788 35.18 3.44 -15.29
CA GLU A 788 34.37 3.02 -14.12
C GLU A 788 32.87 3.32 -14.13
#